data_AF-U3INR7-F1
#
_entry.id   AF-U3INR7-F1
#
_cell.length_a   1.000
_cell.length_b   1.000
_cell.length_c   1.000
_cell.angle_alpha   90.00
_cell.angle_beta   90.00
_cell.angle_gamma   90.00
#
_symmetry.space_group_name_H-M   'P 1'
#
loop_
_entity.id
_entity.type
_entity.pdbx_description
1 polymer ?
#
loop_
_entity_poly.entity_id
_entity_poly.type
_entity_poly.pdbx_seq_one_letter_code
_entity_poly.pdbx_strand_id
1 'polypeptide(L)'
;MFSAAAESFLRQAREAQPEELQRFAARVAAQLQGPEPGPEAAACLQRLHLVVAASKYPRRLDGEIVGLLQKVLCSPKCPEQIQLLCAAILREMSPCNDLSLSCENIQDPKLLSLVSSVLLAQGDKAEVAAVGQRVVKVLEGRLPEGQSSRYLLPILSNVISLSPEALTEEQTNVVSKKMADWLRYASIQQGVAQPSGGFFSNPRTRQPGPVTEVDGAIATDFFTVLSLAQHYTEDQWLNIQAFSMLRKWLLCYGGKGLNAPSSGSRSEMDKSVMSMVSTASTSSHLLPPKERLREKTFEYCQRLIEQSNRQALKKADGDLQKACLIEAVTIMDIICKQDSSYVYRAAAFLKVLHSRISSDATYARALLPIAQFFLNHGEMAAVDSDAIYKHLFTDIPAQLFHNASLAFEFVLFCKENSRLFTETSSIFRQSFPNLFKFLAWNSPPLISEFVDLLPFLLDAGTAIEIFHLLLDLPCLTAALDVQMRSTSASERASSDPAVKPATCLEAFRHPLYKSAFQYLLRIESAPEESPERLIPLRQLLGSLASSPRVVQCADTVPVLLELFFSVVAEFADGPLINQLVVLLLQRSDQLYDIPAFKDDVHRVLSSQLVMLCKLHPALIVELSKELLEFSGTVSNIQNKEAVFTHVVWAIGEYMSVSYDKRCTVEQINRFFETLEAVLFEVTQVRPLASIPSYAPRAITVLMTALTKLAARSQDLIPRVSLFLAKMRTFLQSPAVTSVYCEEDREEILTRATELMNLLKMPSVAQFVFTPSVDASRSRFQKEVNDTLPSALRIVTRLLEPAPGFASG
;
A
#
# COMPACT_ATOMS: atom_id res chain seq x y z
N MET A 1 -20.20 -11.96 9.86
CA MET A 1 -19.77 -13.15 10.62
C MET A 1 -20.65 -14.31 10.20
N PHE A 2 -20.08 -15.50 9.99
CA PHE A 2 -20.84 -16.70 9.67
C PHE A 2 -21.60 -17.20 10.92
N SER A 3 -22.64 -18.01 10.75
CA SER A 3 -23.28 -18.67 11.89
C SER A 3 -22.36 -19.75 12.47
N ALA A 4 -22.46 -20.04 13.77
CA ALA A 4 -21.65 -21.09 14.43
C ALA A 4 -21.79 -22.47 13.74
N ALA A 5 -22.96 -22.77 13.17
CA ALA A 5 -23.17 -23.97 12.37
C ALA A 5 -22.34 -23.95 11.06
N ALA A 6 -22.30 -22.83 10.36
CA ALA A 6 -21.50 -22.68 9.14
C ALA A 6 -20.00 -22.75 9.42
N GLU A 7 -19.54 -22.19 10.54
CA GLU A 7 -18.14 -22.32 10.97
C GLU A 7 -17.77 -23.77 11.32
N SER A 8 -18.66 -24.50 11.96
CA SER A 8 -18.48 -25.94 12.23
C SER A 8 -18.38 -26.76 10.94
N PHE A 9 -19.25 -26.50 9.95
CA PHE A 9 -19.19 -27.20 8.67
C PHE A 9 -17.90 -26.89 7.88
N LEU A 10 -17.46 -25.63 7.89
CA LEU A 10 -16.20 -25.23 7.25
C LEU A 10 -14.98 -25.85 7.94
N ARG A 11 -15.02 -25.97 9.27
CA ARG A 11 -13.98 -26.65 10.04
C ARG A 11 -13.91 -28.15 9.69
N GLN A 12 -15.06 -28.84 9.66
CA GLN A 12 -15.13 -30.25 9.27
C GLN A 12 -14.65 -30.47 7.82
N ALA A 13 -15.02 -29.59 6.89
CA ALA A 13 -14.56 -29.66 5.50
C ALA A 13 -13.03 -29.49 5.38
N ARG A 14 -12.43 -28.61 6.19
CA ARG A 14 -10.98 -28.39 6.27
C ARG A 14 -10.23 -29.60 6.85
N GLU A 15 -10.80 -30.23 7.87
CA GLU A 15 -10.19 -31.33 8.62
C GLU A 15 -10.42 -32.72 7.97
N ALA A 16 -11.28 -32.82 6.94
CA ALA A 16 -11.62 -34.09 6.30
C ALA A 16 -10.39 -34.81 5.72
N GLN A 17 -10.25 -36.10 6.04
CA GLN A 17 -9.10 -36.92 5.65
C GLN A 17 -9.19 -37.43 4.19
N PRO A 18 -8.07 -37.80 3.53
CA PRO A 18 -8.08 -38.32 2.15
C PRO A 18 -8.98 -39.54 1.95
N GLU A 19 -9.01 -40.47 2.91
CA GLU A 19 -9.88 -41.66 2.86
C GLU A 19 -11.37 -41.31 2.93
N GLU A 20 -11.72 -40.28 3.71
CA GLU A 20 -13.09 -39.79 3.81
C GLU A 20 -13.52 -39.15 2.49
N LEU A 21 -12.62 -38.38 1.86
CA LEU A 21 -12.84 -37.82 0.53
C LEU A 21 -13.10 -38.92 -0.50
N GLN A 22 -12.32 -40.00 -0.50
CA GLN A 22 -12.55 -41.14 -1.39
C GLN A 22 -13.92 -41.81 -1.14
N ARG A 23 -14.32 -42.01 0.13
CA ARG A 23 -15.66 -42.54 0.46
C ARG A 23 -16.78 -41.60 0.02
N PHE A 24 -16.61 -40.29 0.18
CA PHE A 24 -17.58 -39.30 -0.32
C PHE A 24 -17.66 -39.31 -1.84
N ALA A 25 -16.53 -39.39 -2.52
CA ALA A 25 -16.44 -39.38 -3.96
C ALA A 25 -17.07 -40.67 -4.55
N ALA A 26 -16.85 -41.84 -3.94
CA ALA A 26 -17.52 -43.09 -4.31
C ALA A 26 -19.05 -43.02 -4.14
N ARG A 27 -19.54 -42.38 -3.07
CA ARG A 27 -20.98 -42.15 -2.86
C ARG A 27 -21.57 -41.22 -3.93
N VAL A 28 -20.83 -40.18 -4.31
CA VAL A 28 -21.24 -39.28 -5.41
C VAL A 28 -21.28 -40.05 -6.73
N ALA A 29 -20.27 -40.87 -7.03
CA ALA A 29 -20.24 -41.69 -8.24
C ALA A 29 -21.47 -42.62 -8.34
N ALA A 30 -21.85 -43.29 -7.25
CA ALA A 30 -23.02 -44.15 -7.21
C ALA A 30 -24.34 -43.39 -7.49
N GLN A 31 -24.47 -42.16 -6.99
CA GLN A 31 -25.65 -41.31 -7.19
C GLN A 31 -25.72 -40.72 -8.60
N LEU A 32 -24.57 -40.46 -9.23
CA LEU A 32 -24.49 -39.93 -10.59
C LEU A 32 -24.69 -40.99 -11.69
N GLN A 33 -24.51 -42.27 -11.37
CA GLN A 33 -24.74 -43.38 -12.30
C GLN A 33 -26.22 -43.79 -12.43
N GLY A 34 -27.12 -43.21 -11.63
CA GLY A 34 -28.57 -43.43 -11.71
C GLY A 34 -29.20 -42.88 -13.01
N PRO A 35 -30.39 -43.39 -13.41
CA PRO A 35 -31.03 -43.03 -14.68
C PRO A 35 -31.45 -41.55 -14.77
N GLU A 36 -31.72 -40.89 -13.64
CA GLU A 36 -31.84 -39.43 -13.52
C GLU A 36 -31.30 -38.97 -12.15
N PRO A 37 -30.29 -38.07 -12.11
CA PRO A 37 -29.73 -37.61 -10.85
C PRO A 37 -30.70 -36.64 -10.16
N GLY A 38 -31.17 -37.03 -8.96
CA GLY A 38 -32.19 -36.31 -8.19
C GLY A 38 -31.65 -35.33 -7.14
N PRO A 39 -32.50 -34.85 -6.21
CA PRO A 39 -32.11 -33.88 -5.17
C PRO A 39 -31.02 -34.43 -4.22
N GLU A 40 -30.96 -35.75 -4.01
CA GLU A 40 -29.92 -36.40 -3.21
C GLU A 40 -28.53 -36.30 -3.88
N ALA A 41 -28.48 -36.42 -5.21
CA ALA A 41 -27.25 -36.23 -5.97
C ALA A 41 -26.75 -34.78 -5.87
N ALA A 42 -27.67 -33.80 -5.94
CA ALA A 42 -27.35 -32.38 -5.74
C ALA A 42 -26.78 -32.11 -4.32
N ALA A 43 -27.38 -32.68 -3.27
CA ALA A 43 -26.89 -32.55 -1.91
C ALA A 43 -25.50 -33.19 -1.70
N CYS A 44 -25.26 -34.35 -2.31
CA CYS A 44 -23.94 -35.00 -2.26
C CYS A 44 -22.87 -34.17 -3.00
N LEU A 45 -23.20 -33.62 -4.17
CA LEU A 45 -22.31 -32.73 -4.92
C LEU A 45 -22.01 -31.41 -4.19
N GLN A 46 -23.00 -30.81 -3.52
CA GLN A 46 -22.77 -29.60 -2.70
C GLN A 46 -21.77 -29.85 -1.58
N ARG A 47 -21.89 -31.00 -0.90
CA ARG A 47 -20.94 -31.40 0.15
C ARG A 47 -19.56 -31.66 -0.43
N LEU A 48 -19.48 -32.34 -1.58
CA LEU A 48 -18.20 -32.58 -2.25
C LEU A 48 -17.53 -31.26 -2.67
N HIS A 49 -18.28 -30.34 -3.27
CA HIS A 49 -17.79 -29.01 -3.63
C HIS A 49 -17.25 -28.24 -2.42
N LEU A 50 -17.96 -28.25 -1.28
CA LEU A 50 -17.50 -27.61 -0.05
C LEU A 50 -16.18 -28.20 0.45
N VAL A 51 -16.05 -29.53 0.44
CA VAL A 51 -14.83 -30.22 0.91
C VAL A 51 -13.63 -29.92 0.01
N VAL A 52 -13.85 -29.83 -1.31
CA VAL A 52 -12.81 -29.46 -2.27
C VAL A 52 -12.41 -27.99 -2.08
N ALA A 53 -13.38 -27.08 -2.05
CA ALA A 53 -13.15 -25.63 -2.02
C ALA A 53 -12.64 -25.09 -0.66
N ALA A 54 -13.00 -25.73 0.46
CA ALA A 54 -12.66 -25.20 1.79
C ALA A 54 -11.21 -25.48 2.24
N SER A 55 -10.42 -26.21 1.43
CA SER A 55 -9.10 -26.70 1.80
C SER A 55 -7.96 -25.76 1.36
N LYS A 56 -6.92 -25.64 2.19
CA LYS A 56 -5.73 -24.80 1.90
C LYS A 56 -4.80 -25.43 0.84
N TYR A 57 -4.95 -26.73 0.58
CA TYR A 57 -4.14 -27.49 -0.37
C TYR A 57 -5.04 -28.11 -1.44
N PRO A 58 -4.60 -28.16 -2.71
CA PRO A 58 -5.39 -28.73 -3.79
C PRO A 58 -5.64 -30.22 -3.51
N ARG A 59 -6.90 -30.59 -3.30
CA ARG A 59 -7.32 -32.00 -3.17
C ARG A 59 -7.52 -32.56 -4.57
N ARG A 60 -7.08 -33.80 -4.81
CA ARG A 60 -7.28 -34.50 -6.10
C ARG A 60 -8.37 -35.56 -5.95
N LEU A 61 -9.21 -35.69 -6.96
CA LEU A 61 -10.25 -36.71 -7.09
C LEU A 61 -9.75 -37.73 -8.10
N ASP A 62 -10.19 -38.98 -7.94
CA ASP A 62 -9.80 -40.06 -8.85
C ASP A 62 -10.35 -39.80 -10.27
N GLY A 63 -9.58 -40.19 -11.29
CA GLY A 63 -9.89 -39.96 -12.70
C GLY A 63 -11.25 -40.53 -13.14
N GLU A 64 -11.72 -41.61 -12.52
CA GLU A 64 -13.05 -42.19 -12.79
C GLU A 64 -14.18 -41.22 -12.44
N ILE A 65 -14.05 -40.51 -11.32
CA ILE A 65 -15.04 -39.56 -10.83
C ILE A 65 -14.99 -38.28 -11.64
N VAL A 66 -13.78 -37.82 -11.98
CA VAL A 66 -13.56 -36.72 -12.92
C VAL A 66 -14.23 -37.03 -14.28
N GLY A 67 -14.09 -38.25 -14.79
CA GLY A 67 -14.77 -38.71 -16.00
C GLY A 67 -16.30 -38.74 -15.88
N LEU A 68 -16.84 -39.16 -14.73
CA LEU A 68 -18.29 -39.13 -14.48
C LEU A 68 -18.85 -37.70 -14.40
N LEU A 69 -18.16 -36.79 -13.71
CA LEU A 69 -18.56 -35.38 -13.61
C LEU A 69 -18.61 -34.71 -14.99
N GLN A 70 -17.64 -35.00 -15.86
CA GLN A 70 -17.62 -34.51 -17.25
C GLN A 70 -18.80 -35.04 -18.08
N LYS A 71 -19.10 -36.34 -17.96
CA LYS A 71 -20.25 -36.96 -18.67
C LYS A 71 -21.58 -36.37 -18.21
N VAL A 72 -21.76 -36.18 -16.91
CA VAL A 72 -22.99 -35.60 -16.33
C VAL A 72 -23.12 -34.13 -16.72
N LEU A 73 -22.02 -33.37 -16.72
CA LEU A 73 -22.00 -31.98 -17.15
C LEU A 73 -22.50 -31.82 -18.59
N CYS A 74 -22.03 -32.67 -19.52
CA CYS A 74 -22.38 -32.62 -20.93
C CYS A 74 -23.71 -33.31 -21.29
N SER A 75 -24.41 -33.91 -20.32
CA SER A 75 -25.66 -34.64 -20.57
C SER A 75 -26.86 -33.69 -20.62
N PRO A 76 -27.60 -33.63 -21.74
CA PRO A 76 -28.75 -32.72 -21.89
C PRO A 76 -29.96 -33.11 -21.03
N LYS A 77 -29.97 -34.33 -20.45
CA LYS A 77 -31.05 -34.84 -19.60
C LYS A 77 -30.89 -34.49 -18.13
N CYS A 78 -29.74 -33.95 -17.73
CA CYS A 78 -29.45 -33.68 -16.32
C CYS A 78 -30.04 -32.33 -15.86
N PRO A 79 -30.53 -32.24 -14.61
CA PRO A 79 -30.96 -30.96 -14.05
C PRO A 79 -29.84 -29.91 -14.01
N GLU A 80 -30.20 -28.65 -14.25
CA GLU A 80 -29.24 -27.55 -14.36
C GLU A 80 -28.38 -27.36 -13.10
N GLN A 81 -29.00 -27.52 -11.92
CA GLN A 81 -28.31 -27.41 -10.63
C GLN A 81 -27.17 -28.43 -10.51
N ILE A 82 -27.34 -29.63 -11.08
CA ILE A 82 -26.35 -30.71 -11.01
C ILE A 82 -25.21 -30.42 -12.00
N GLN A 83 -25.52 -29.97 -13.21
CA GLN A 83 -24.51 -29.53 -14.18
C GLN A 83 -23.65 -28.37 -13.61
N LEU A 84 -24.28 -27.38 -12.97
CA LEU A 84 -23.59 -26.27 -12.30
C LEU A 84 -22.62 -26.75 -11.21
N LEU A 85 -23.06 -27.70 -10.37
CA LEU A 85 -22.23 -28.26 -9.31
C LEU A 85 -21.07 -29.09 -9.87
N CYS A 86 -21.30 -29.88 -10.93
CA CYS A 86 -20.23 -30.60 -11.63
C CYS A 86 -19.18 -29.64 -12.19
N ALA A 87 -19.59 -28.57 -12.86
CA ALA A 87 -18.68 -27.55 -13.39
C ALA A 87 -17.92 -26.84 -12.26
N ALA A 88 -18.59 -26.49 -11.16
CA ALA A 88 -17.95 -25.84 -10.01
C ALA A 88 -16.88 -26.74 -9.36
N ILE A 89 -17.17 -28.04 -9.16
CA ILE A 89 -16.19 -29.00 -8.63
C ILE A 89 -15.01 -29.10 -9.60
N LEU A 90 -15.24 -29.36 -10.89
CA LEU A 90 -14.16 -29.49 -11.87
C LEU A 90 -13.29 -28.24 -11.96
N ARG A 91 -13.87 -27.04 -11.81
CA ARG A 91 -13.15 -25.77 -11.80
C ARG A 91 -12.22 -25.61 -10.60
N GLU A 92 -12.67 -25.96 -9.40
CA GLU A 92 -11.84 -25.91 -8.18
C GLU A 92 -10.68 -26.92 -8.22
N MET A 93 -10.83 -27.98 -9.01
CA MET A 93 -9.84 -29.04 -9.20
C MET A 93 -8.76 -28.70 -10.24
N SER A 94 -8.92 -27.60 -10.98
CA SER A 94 -8.00 -27.19 -12.04
C SER A 94 -6.65 -26.71 -11.46
N PRO A 95 -5.51 -27.02 -12.11
CA PRO A 95 -5.36 -27.80 -13.34
C PRO A 95 -5.42 -29.32 -13.13
N CYS A 96 -6.05 -30.05 -14.07
CA CYS A 96 -6.28 -31.49 -13.99
C CYS A 96 -5.97 -32.19 -15.32
N ASN A 97 -5.08 -33.19 -15.29
CA ASN A 97 -4.64 -33.94 -16.49
C ASN A 97 -5.70 -34.92 -17.02
N ASP A 98 -6.68 -35.32 -16.21
CA ASP A 98 -7.74 -36.28 -16.58
C ASP A 98 -8.95 -35.60 -17.25
N LEU A 99 -8.81 -34.32 -17.62
CA LEU A 99 -9.85 -33.56 -18.29
C LEU A 99 -9.81 -33.83 -19.81
N SER A 100 -10.96 -34.19 -20.38
CA SER A 100 -11.15 -34.46 -21.80
C SER A 100 -12.34 -33.69 -22.39
N LEU A 101 -12.64 -32.49 -21.85
CA LEU A 101 -13.72 -31.63 -22.32
C LEU A 101 -13.31 -30.88 -23.59
N SER A 102 -14.26 -30.61 -24.49
CA SER A 102 -14.05 -29.77 -25.68
C SER A 102 -15.25 -28.85 -25.91
N CYS A 103 -14.99 -27.62 -26.31
CA CYS A 103 -16.02 -26.63 -26.62
C CYS A 103 -16.45 -26.62 -28.10
N GLU A 104 -15.72 -27.28 -29.01
CA GLU A 104 -15.84 -27.09 -30.47
C GLU A 104 -17.24 -27.36 -31.03
N ASN A 105 -17.96 -28.32 -30.45
CA ASN A 105 -19.26 -28.82 -30.95
C ASN A 105 -20.47 -28.32 -30.15
N ILE A 106 -20.27 -27.52 -29.09
CA ILE A 106 -21.36 -27.11 -28.20
C ILE A 106 -22.11 -25.92 -28.80
N GLN A 107 -23.39 -26.11 -29.12
CA GLN A 107 -24.25 -25.05 -29.67
C GLN A 107 -25.07 -24.32 -28.59
N ASP A 108 -25.44 -25.00 -27.50
CA ASP A 108 -26.18 -24.38 -26.40
C ASP A 108 -25.28 -23.37 -25.64
N PRO A 109 -25.63 -22.07 -25.62
CA PRO A 109 -24.85 -21.04 -24.92
C PRO A 109 -24.69 -21.30 -23.41
N LYS A 110 -25.68 -21.95 -22.78
CA LYS A 110 -25.64 -22.20 -21.34
C LYS A 110 -24.66 -23.32 -21.00
N LEU A 111 -24.75 -24.47 -21.68
CA LEU A 111 -23.76 -25.54 -21.56
C LEU A 111 -22.35 -25.06 -21.95
N LEU A 112 -22.23 -24.24 -23.02
CA LEU A 112 -20.95 -23.67 -23.42
C LEU A 112 -20.34 -22.82 -22.30
N SER A 113 -21.15 -22.07 -21.55
CA SER A 113 -20.69 -21.27 -20.39
C SER A 113 -20.13 -22.14 -19.26
N LEU A 114 -20.81 -23.24 -18.93
CA LEU A 114 -20.35 -24.16 -17.90
C LEU A 114 -19.04 -24.85 -18.31
N VAL A 115 -18.98 -25.39 -19.53
CA VAL A 115 -17.76 -26.06 -20.04
C VAL A 115 -16.60 -25.08 -20.15
N SER A 116 -16.84 -23.88 -20.71
CA SER A 116 -15.81 -22.84 -20.81
C SER A 116 -15.27 -22.43 -19.43
N SER A 117 -16.10 -22.39 -18.39
CA SER A 117 -15.64 -22.06 -17.03
C SER A 117 -14.63 -23.08 -16.47
N VAL A 118 -14.70 -24.35 -16.90
CA VAL A 118 -13.76 -25.41 -16.52
C VAL A 118 -12.50 -25.34 -17.38
N LEU A 119 -12.64 -25.18 -18.70
CA LEU A 119 -11.51 -25.08 -19.64
C LEU A 119 -10.63 -23.86 -19.35
N LEU A 120 -11.24 -22.69 -19.13
CA LEU A 120 -10.49 -21.47 -18.81
C LEU A 120 -9.75 -21.56 -17.47
N ALA A 121 -10.21 -22.39 -16.53
CA ALA A 121 -9.53 -22.62 -15.26
C ALA A 121 -8.29 -23.52 -15.37
N GLN A 122 -8.11 -24.25 -16.48
CA GLN A 122 -6.88 -25.02 -16.74
C GLN A 122 -5.67 -24.11 -16.99
N GLY A 123 -5.91 -22.88 -17.49
CA GLY A 123 -4.85 -21.92 -17.81
C GLY A 123 -4.05 -22.24 -19.07
N ASP A 124 -4.47 -23.22 -19.88
CA ASP A 124 -3.84 -23.52 -21.18
C ASP A 124 -4.24 -22.46 -22.22
N LYS A 125 -3.23 -21.86 -22.87
CA LYS A 125 -3.41 -20.83 -23.90
C LYS A 125 -4.16 -21.35 -25.12
N ALA A 126 -3.95 -22.61 -25.51
CA ALA A 126 -4.61 -23.20 -26.67
C ALA A 126 -6.13 -23.36 -26.43
N GLU A 127 -6.49 -23.88 -25.26
CA GLU A 127 -7.87 -23.99 -24.77
C GLU A 127 -8.55 -22.62 -24.69
N VAL A 128 -7.87 -21.61 -24.12
CA VAL A 128 -8.39 -20.23 -24.04
C VAL A 128 -8.71 -19.67 -25.42
N ALA A 129 -7.83 -19.88 -26.41
CA ALA A 129 -8.06 -19.46 -27.79
C ALA A 129 -9.24 -20.22 -28.43
N ALA A 130 -9.30 -21.55 -28.27
CA ALA A 130 -10.39 -22.37 -28.81
C ALA A 130 -11.76 -21.96 -28.25
N VAL A 131 -11.84 -21.70 -26.94
CA VAL A 131 -13.04 -21.18 -26.27
C VAL A 131 -13.42 -19.81 -26.85
N GLY A 132 -12.46 -18.89 -26.98
CA GLY A 132 -12.69 -17.57 -27.57
C GLY A 132 -13.27 -17.65 -28.98
N GLN A 133 -12.64 -18.42 -29.86
CA GLN A 133 -13.09 -18.61 -31.24
C GLN A 133 -14.49 -19.23 -31.30
N ARG A 134 -14.77 -20.22 -30.46
CA ARG A 134 -16.09 -20.86 -30.40
C ARG A 134 -17.18 -19.86 -29.97
N VAL A 135 -16.92 -19.07 -28.92
CA VAL A 135 -17.88 -18.10 -28.41
C VAL A 135 -18.20 -17.04 -29.47
N VAL A 136 -17.18 -16.53 -30.18
CA VAL A 136 -17.40 -15.57 -31.28
C VAL A 136 -18.24 -16.20 -32.40
N LYS A 137 -17.95 -17.44 -32.79
CA LYS A 137 -18.72 -18.17 -33.81
C LYS A 137 -20.20 -18.35 -33.42
N VAL A 138 -20.48 -18.67 -32.14
CA VAL A 138 -21.85 -18.77 -31.63
C VAL A 138 -22.53 -17.40 -31.59
N LEU A 139 -21.79 -16.35 -31.24
CA LEU A 139 -22.31 -14.98 -31.29
C LEU A 139 -22.62 -14.52 -32.71
N GLU A 140 -21.84 -14.88 -33.73
CA GLU A 140 -22.10 -14.56 -35.14
C GLU A 140 -23.39 -15.18 -35.67
N GLY A 141 -23.68 -16.41 -35.24
CA GLY A 141 -24.86 -17.16 -35.65
C GLY A 141 -26.19 -16.58 -35.16
N ARG A 142 -27.28 -16.97 -35.81
CA ARG A 142 -28.64 -16.78 -35.27
C ARG A 142 -28.91 -17.89 -34.27
N LEU A 143 -29.20 -17.52 -33.02
CA LEU A 143 -29.61 -18.47 -32.00
C LEU A 143 -31.05 -18.97 -32.26
N PRO A 144 -31.34 -20.26 -31.99
CA PRO A 144 -32.70 -20.79 -31.97
C PRO A 144 -33.63 -20.04 -31.01
N GLU A 145 -34.92 -20.01 -31.32
CA GLU A 145 -35.93 -19.39 -30.44
C GLU A 145 -35.89 -20.03 -29.03
N GLY A 146 -35.71 -19.19 -28.00
CA GLY A 146 -35.61 -19.62 -26.60
C GLY A 146 -34.20 -19.78 -26.04
N GLN A 147 -33.15 -19.70 -26.86
CA GLN A 147 -31.75 -19.69 -26.39
C GLN A 147 -31.23 -18.27 -26.19
N SER A 148 -30.45 -18.09 -25.12
CA SER A 148 -29.99 -16.75 -24.69
C SER A 148 -28.49 -16.57 -24.85
N SER A 149 -28.08 -15.47 -25.49
CA SER A 149 -26.66 -15.09 -25.61
C SER A 149 -26.05 -14.49 -24.34
N ARG A 150 -26.86 -14.30 -23.28
CA ARG A 150 -26.46 -13.70 -21.98
C ARG A 150 -25.27 -14.39 -21.31
N TYR A 151 -24.99 -15.65 -21.63
CA TYR A 151 -23.91 -16.39 -20.98
C TYR A 151 -22.56 -16.21 -21.67
N LEU A 152 -22.51 -15.60 -22.86
CA LEU A 152 -21.35 -15.61 -23.74
C LEU A 152 -20.37 -14.46 -23.47
N LEU A 153 -20.86 -13.25 -23.20
CA LEU A 153 -20.01 -12.07 -22.91
C LEU A 153 -19.13 -12.24 -21.67
N PRO A 154 -19.62 -12.81 -20.54
CA PRO A 154 -18.75 -13.10 -19.40
C PRO A 154 -17.60 -14.07 -19.74
N ILE A 155 -17.84 -15.03 -20.63
CA ILE A 155 -16.79 -15.96 -21.10
C ILE A 155 -15.75 -15.18 -21.90
N LEU A 156 -16.17 -14.35 -22.85
CA LEU A 156 -15.26 -13.50 -23.62
C LEU A 156 -14.44 -12.58 -22.71
N SER A 157 -15.06 -11.99 -21.69
CA SER A 157 -14.33 -11.21 -20.68
C SER A 157 -13.25 -12.07 -20.02
N ASN A 158 -13.52 -13.30 -19.61
CA ASN A 158 -12.48 -14.16 -19.04
C ASN A 158 -11.39 -14.53 -20.05
N VAL A 159 -11.74 -14.84 -21.30
CA VAL A 159 -10.79 -15.14 -22.39
C VAL A 159 -9.79 -13.99 -22.56
N ILE A 160 -10.27 -12.75 -22.68
CA ILE A 160 -9.40 -11.58 -22.87
C ILE A 160 -8.61 -11.22 -21.60
N SER A 161 -9.04 -11.66 -20.40
CA SER A 161 -8.19 -11.54 -19.18
C SER A 161 -6.99 -12.46 -19.25
N LEU A 162 -7.22 -13.70 -19.70
CA LEU A 162 -6.23 -14.78 -19.66
C LEU A 162 -5.28 -14.72 -20.86
N SER A 163 -5.79 -14.37 -22.04
CA SER A 163 -5.01 -14.23 -23.26
C SER A 163 -5.60 -13.15 -24.18
N PRO A 164 -5.10 -11.90 -24.13
CA PRO A 164 -5.53 -10.83 -25.03
C PRO A 164 -5.31 -11.14 -26.52
N GLU A 165 -4.35 -12.00 -26.85
CA GLU A 165 -4.02 -12.39 -28.23
C GLU A 165 -4.90 -13.54 -28.76
N ALA A 166 -5.84 -14.04 -27.96
CA ALA A 166 -6.66 -15.20 -28.30
C ALA A 166 -7.61 -15.01 -29.51
N LEU A 167 -7.98 -13.77 -29.83
CA LEU A 167 -8.95 -13.43 -30.87
C LEU A 167 -8.27 -12.80 -32.08
N THR A 168 -8.72 -13.20 -33.28
CA THR A 168 -8.25 -12.58 -34.54
C THR A 168 -8.86 -11.19 -34.73
N GLU A 169 -8.30 -10.40 -35.66
CA GLU A 169 -8.85 -9.08 -35.97
C GLU A 169 -10.29 -9.14 -36.50
N GLU A 170 -10.62 -10.13 -37.32
CA GLU A 170 -11.98 -10.35 -37.84
C GLU A 170 -12.97 -10.63 -36.70
N GLN A 171 -12.60 -11.54 -35.79
CA GLN A 171 -13.41 -11.89 -34.62
C GLN A 171 -13.62 -10.67 -33.70
N THR A 172 -12.57 -9.89 -33.50
CA THR A 172 -12.60 -8.66 -32.74
C THR A 172 -13.55 -7.63 -33.37
N ASN A 173 -13.53 -7.50 -34.70
CA ASN A 173 -14.40 -6.59 -35.43
C ASN A 173 -15.88 -6.98 -35.32
N VAL A 174 -16.18 -8.29 -35.35
CA VAL A 174 -17.54 -8.82 -35.18
C VAL A 174 -18.08 -8.49 -33.80
N VAL A 175 -17.32 -8.78 -32.73
CA VAL A 175 -17.75 -8.49 -31.36
C VAL A 175 -17.88 -6.98 -31.16
N SER A 176 -16.96 -6.18 -31.69
CA SER A 176 -17.02 -4.72 -31.59
C SER A 176 -18.26 -4.14 -32.25
N LYS A 177 -18.65 -4.67 -33.42
CA LYS A 177 -19.89 -4.30 -34.10
C LYS A 177 -21.12 -4.61 -33.25
N LYS A 178 -21.20 -5.82 -32.68
CA LYS A 178 -22.32 -6.23 -31.82
C LYS A 178 -22.41 -5.41 -30.54
N MET A 179 -21.28 -5.13 -29.90
CA MET A 179 -21.24 -4.28 -28.71
C MET A 179 -21.75 -2.87 -29.03
N ALA A 180 -21.32 -2.27 -30.15
CA ALA A 180 -21.81 -0.96 -30.56
C ALA A 180 -23.33 -0.97 -30.79
N ASP A 181 -23.86 -2.03 -31.40
CA ASP A 181 -25.30 -2.19 -31.63
C ASP A 181 -26.07 -2.37 -30.31
N TRP A 182 -25.57 -3.19 -29.37
CA TRP A 182 -26.21 -3.37 -28.05
C TRP A 182 -26.19 -2.11 -27.20
N LEU A 183 -25.10 -1.35 -27.22
CA LEU A 183 -25.00 -0.09 -26.48
C LEU A 183 -25.98 0.97 -27.00
N ARG A 184 -26.25 1.01 -28.32
CA ARG A 184 -27.05 2.06 -28.93
C ARG A 184 -28.53 1.71 -29.13
N TYR A 185 -28.85 0.46 -29.46
CA TYR A 185 -30.19 0.07 -29.94
C TYR A 185 -30.93 -0.92 -29.03
N ALA A 186 -30.49 -1.07 -27.77
CA ALA A 186 -31.27 -1.80 -26.77
C ALA A 186 -32.65 -1.14 -26.56
N SER A 187 -33.65 -1.99 -26.36
CA SER A 187 -35.06 -1.63 -26.28
C SER A 187 -35.35 -0.79 -25.03
N ILE A 188 -36.29 0.14 -25.20
CA ILE A 188 -36.79 1.03 -24.13
C ILE A 188 -38.13 0.57 -23.56
N GLN A 189 -38.58 -0.62 -23.93
CA GLN A 189 -39.79 -1.26 -23.40
C GLN A 189 -39.38 -2.37 -22.43
N GLN A 190 -40.15 -2.56 -21.37
CA GLN A 190 -39.89 -3.64 -20.43
C GLN A 190 -40.15 -5.01 -21.07
N GLY A 191 -39.56 -6.05 -20.49
CA GLY A 191 -39.91 -7.43 -20.81
C GLY A 191 -41.30 -7.80 -20.30
N VAL A 192 -41.91 -8.82 -20.93
CA VAL A 192 -43.16 -9.40 -20.44
C VAL A 192 -42.89 -10.17 -19.15
N ALA A 193 -43.70 -9.95 -18.11
CA ALA A 193 -43.62 -10.74 -16.89
C ALA A 193 -43.91 -12.22 -17.20
N GLN A 194 -43.08 -13.14 -16.70
CA GLN A 194 -43.40 -14.56 -16.81
C GLN A 194 -44.68 -14.87 -16.01
N PRO A 195 -45.63 -15.63 -16.57
CA PRO A 195 -46.90 -15.89 -15.90
C PRO A 195 -46.65 -16.62 -14.58
N SER A 196 -47.00 -15.97 -13.47
CA SER A 196 -47.03 -16.60 -12.16
C SER A 196 -48.17 -17.62 -12.18
N GLY A 197 -47.88 -18.90 -11.94
CA GLY A 197 -48.85 -20.00 -12.00
C GLY A 197 -49.92 -19.94 -10.90
N GLY A 198 -50.85 -18.98 -10.99
CA GLY A 198 -52.05 -18.89 -10.16
C GLY A 198 -53.30 -19.18 -10.98
N PHE A 199 -54.04 -20.23 -10.61
CA PHE A 199 -55.20 -20.77 -11.33
C PHE A 199 -56.43 -19.83 -11.45
N PHE A 200 -56.38 -18.59 -10.92
CA PHE A 200 -57.55 -17.68 -10.87
C PHE A 200 -57.31 -16.22 -11.33
N SER A 201 -56.23 -15.92 -12.03
CA SER A 201 -56.04 -14.58 -12.62
C SER A 201 -56.01 -14.65 -14.14
N ASN A 202 -57.11 -14.24 -14.80
CA ASN A 202 -57.12 -13.94 -16.22
C ASN A 202 -56.08 -12.82 -16.49
N PRO A 203 -54.96 -13.07 -17.19
CA PRO A 203 -54.01 -12.03 -17.49
C PRO A 203 -54.60 -11.21 -18.64
N ARG A 204 -55.19 -10.05 -18.34
CA ARG A 204 -55.20 -8.99 -19.37
C ARG A 204 -53.73 -8.76 -19.70
N THR A 205 -53.34 -9.07 -20.93
CA THR A 205 -52.03 -8.79 -21.52
C THR A 205 -51.79 -7.28 -21.47
N ARG A 206 -51.40 -6.77 -20.31
CA ARG A 206 -50.92 -5.41 -20.15
C ARG A 206 -49.66 -5.35 -21.02
N GLN A 207 -49.70 -4.52 -22.06
CA GLN A 207 -48.50 -4.29 -22.85
C GLN A 207 -47.36 -3.90 -21.91
N PRO A 208 -46.14 -4.42 -22.13
CA PRO A 208 -45.02 -4.08 -21.28
C PRO A 208 -44.87 -2.56 -21.21
N GLY A 209 -44.75 -2.03 -19.99
CA GLY A 209 -44.57 -0.59 -19.79
C GLY A 209 -43.20 -0.13 -20.31
N PRO A 210 -42.98 1.18 -20.46
CA PRO A 210 -41.66 1.70 -20.81
C PRO A 210 -40.67 1.50 -19.65
N VAL A 211 -39.37 1.46 -19.95
CA VAL A 211 -38.33 1.53 -18.92
C VAL A 211 -38.27 2.94 -18.33
N THR A 212 -37.86 3.04 -17.07
CA THR A 212 -37.77 4.32 -16.35
C THR A 212 -36.32 4.70 -16.06
N GLU A 213 -36.07 5.97 -15.83
CA GLU A 213 -34.83 6.50 -15.27
C GLU A 213 -34.78 6.25 -13.75
N VAL A 214 -33.63 6.53 -13.12
CA VAL A 214 -33.42 6.35 -11.67
C VAL A 214 -34.32 7.22 -10.77
N ASP A 215 -34.88 8.30 -11.32
CA ASP A 215 -35.86 9.19 -10.65
C ASP A 215 -37.32 8.78 -10.91
N GLY A 216 -37.55 7.69 -11.67
CA GLY A 216 -38.87 7.20 -12.04
C GLY A 216 -39.48 7.86 -13.28
N ALA A 217 -38.80 8.83 -13.91
CA ALA A 217 -39.26 9.39 -15.19
C ALA A 217 -39.18 8.33 -16.30
N ILE A 218 -40.00 8.45 -17.34
CA ILE A 218 -39.92 7.56 -18.50
C ILE A 218 -38.60 7.84 -19.25
N ALA A 219 -37.85 6.78 -19.60
CA ALA A 219 -36.65 6.93 -20.41
C ALA A 219 -37.02 7.28 -21.85
N THR A 220 -36.51 8.39 -22.37
CA THR A 220 -36.89 8.93 -23.69
C THR A 220 -35.84 8.79 -24.78
N ASP A 221 -34.59 8.50 -24.41
CA ASP A 221 -33.48 8.33 -25.36
C ASP A 221 -33.22 6.83 -25.61
N PHE A 222 -31.98 6.34 -25.47
CA PHE A 222 -31.66 4.91 -25.54
C PHE A 222 -31.44 4.31 -24.15
N PHE A 223 -31.59 2.98 -24.06
CA PHE A 223 -31.40 2.22 -22.83
C PHE A 223 -29.94 2.22 -22.36
N THR A 224 -29.74 2.38 -21.05
CA THR A 224 -28.44 2.26 -20.40
C THR A 224 -28.52 1.37 -19.15
N VAL A 225 -27.38 1.09 -18.53
CA VAL A 225 -27.29 0.38 -17.24
C VAL A 225 -27.98 1.11 -16.09
N LEU A 226 -28.28 2.41 -16.23
CA LEU A 226 -29.07 3.18 -15.26
C LEU A 226 -30.56 3.24 -15.58
N SER A 227 -31.00 2.58 -16.67
CA SER A 227 -32.41 2.39 -16.97
C SER A 227 -33.00 1.25 -16.11
N LEU A 228 -34.08 1.57 -15.41
CA LEU A 228 -34.78 0.66 -14.51
C LEU A 228 -35.94 -0.03 -15.22
N ALA A 229 -36.02 -1.36 -15.07
CA ALA A 229 -37.11 -2.19 -15.56
C ALA A 229 -37.47 -3.25 -14.52
N GLN A 230 -38.73 -3.69 -14.49
CA GLN A 230 -39.11 -4.83 -13.63
C GLN A 230 -38.61 -6.15 -14.21
N HIS A 231 -38.63 -6.27 -15.54
CA HIS A 231 -38.13 -7.42 -16.28
C HIS A 231 -37.29 -6.91 -17.44
N TYR A 232 -36.03 -7.33 -17.52
CA TYR A 232 -35.13 -6.96 -18.59
C TYR A 232 -35.23 -7.92 -19.78
N THR A 233 -35.32 -7.37 -20.99
CA THR A 233 -35.25 -8.12 -22.26
C THR A 233 -33.83 -8.62 -22.54
N GLU A 234 -33.64 -9.51 -23.51
CA GLU A 234 -32.31 -10.06 -23.81
C GLU A 234 -31.29 -9.00 -24.25
N ASP A 235 -31.69 -8.10 -25.14
CA ASP A 235 -30.90 -6.99 -25.62
C ASP A 235 -30.52 -6.00 -24.50
N GLN A 236 -31.39 -5.78 -23.51
CA GLN A 236 -31.08 -4.98 -22.32
C GLN A 236 -30.02 -5.66 -21.45
N TRP A 237 -30.08 -6.97 -21.26
CA TRP A 237 -29.02 -7.72 -20.56
C TRP A 237 -27.68 -7.65 -21.30
N LEU A 238 -27.70 -7.78 -22.63
CA LEU A 238 -26.50 -7.69 -23.45
C LEU A 238 -25.90 -6.27 -23.42
N ASN A 239 -26.72 -5.23 -23.34
CA ASN A 239 -26.26 -3.85 -23.13
C ASN A 239 -25.51 -3.71 -21.80
N ILE A 240 -26.09 -4.18 -20.69
CA ILE A 240 -25.46 -4.15 -19.36
C ILE A 240 -24.13 -4.92 -19.36
N GLN A 241 -24.11 -6.11 -19.94
CA GLN A 241 -22.90 -6.93 -20.04
C GLN A 241 -21.85 -6.32 -20.96
N ALA A 242 -22.25 -5.73 -22.09
CA ALA A 242 -21.36 -5.05 -23.00
C ALA A 242 -20.67 -3.88 -22.29
N PHE A 243 -21.41 -3.04 -21.56
CA PHE A 243 -20.85 -1.96 -20.76
C PHE A 243 -19.88 -2.49 -19.69
N SER A 244 -20.25 -3.55 -18.97
CA SER A 244 -19.39 -4.16 -17.94
C SER A 244 -18.07 -4.73 -18.49
N MET A 245 -18.01 -5.12 -19.77
CA MET A 245 -16.79 -5.62 -20.42
C MET A 245 -16.00 -4.50 -21.14
N LEU A 246 -16.62 -3.34 -21.36
CA LEU A 246 -16.22 -2.35 -22.36
C LEU A 246 -14.83 -1.77 -22.14
N ARG A 247 -14.52 -1.35 -20.91
CA ARG A 247 -13.19 -0.85 -20.55
C ARG A 247 -12.09 -1.83 -20.91
N LYS A 248 -12.27 -3.10 -20.53
CA LYS A 248 -11.29 -4.15 -20.79
C LYS A 248 -11.18 -4.45 -22.27
N TRP A 249 -12.31 -4.50 -22.98
CA TRP A 249 -12.32 -4.67 -24.43
C TRP A 249 -11.56 -3.54 -25.16
N LEU A 250 -11.79 -2.29 -24.76
CA LEU A 250 -11.11 -1.13 -25.35
C LEU A 250 -9.61 -1.15 -25.04
N LEU A 251 -9.19 -1.52 -23.83
CA LEU A 251 -7.76 -1.64 -23.50
C LEU A 251 -7.05 -2.72 -24.34
N CYS A 252 -7.69 -3.86 -24.58
CA CYS A 252 -7.10 -4.95 -25.36
C CYS A 252 -7.11 -4.67 -26.87
N TYR A 253 -8.19 -4.09 -27.41
CA TYR A 253 -8.45 -4.08 -28.85
C TYR A 253 -8.80 -2.70 -29.46
N GLY A 254 -8.88 -1.66 -28.63
CA GLY A 254 -9.28 -0.32 -29.07
C GLY A 254 -8.17 0.47 -29.76
N GLY A 255 -6.89 0.15 -29.53
CA GLY A 255 -5.76 0.80 -30.19
C GLY A 255 -5.53 0.35 -31.63
N LYS A 256 -4.92 1.21 -32.47
CA LYS A 256 -4.22 0.76 -33.69
C LYS A 256 -2.99 -0.01 -33.22
N GLY A 257 -2.79 -1.24 -33.72
CA GLY A 257 -1.76 -2.17 -33.23
C GLY A 257 -0.41 -1.50 -32.98
N LEU A 258 -0.05 -1.33 -31.71
CA LEU A 258 1.24 -0.79 -31.27
C LEU A 258 2.37 -1.86 -31.29
N ASN A 259 2.06 -3.09 -31.71
CA ASN A 259 3.01 -4.21 -31.77
C ASN A 259 3.21 -4.76 -33.20
N ALA A 260 3.30 -3.88 -34.21
CA ALA A 260 3.87 -4.28 -35.50
C ALA A 260 5.32 -3.76 -35.55
N PRO A 261 6.35 -4.62 -35.72
CA PRO A 261 7.72 -4.15 -35.89
C PRO A 261 7.79 -3.31 -37.17
N SER A 262 8.45 -2.16 -37.05
CA SER A 262 8.64 -1.17 -38.10
C SER A 262 8.99 -1.81 -39.46
N SER A 263 8.04 -1.83 -40.38
CA SER A 263 8.32 -1.99 -41.81
C SER A 263 7.90 -0.72 -42.55
N GLY A 264 8.91 0.10 -42.84
CA GLY A 264 9.04 1.11 -43.89
C GLY A 264 7.78 1.70 -44.56
N SER A 265 7.67 3.02 -44.41
CA SER A 265 7.29 3.99 -45.45
C SER A 265 6.10 3.67 -46.34
N ARG A 266 4.91 4.17 -45.96
CA ARG A 266 3.94 4.68 -46.93
C ARG A 266 3.29 5.98 -46.47
N SER A 267 3.82 7.06 -47.03
CA SER A 267 3.24 8.36 -47.38
C SER A 267 2.19 8.99 -46.45
N GLU A 268 2.67 10.01 -45.73
CA GLU A 268 1.92 11.16 -45.25
C GLU A 268 1.41 12.02 -46.42
N MET A 269 0.18 11.79 -46.87
CA MET A 269 -0.66 12.77 -47.57
C MET A 269 -2.07 12.14 -47.62
N ASP A 270 -3.14 12.90 -47.37
CA ASP A 270 -4.56 12.48 -47.30
C ASP A 270 -5.14 11.96 -45.97
N LYS A 271 -4.84 12.61 -44.84
CA LYS A 271 -5.68 12.47 -43.62
C LYS A 271 -6.22 13.77 -43.04
N SER A 272 -6.21 14.86 -43.81
CA SER A 272 -6.50 16.21 -43.27
C SER A 272 -7.76 16.90 -43.81
N VAL A 273 -8.76 16.18 -44.32
CA VAL A 273 -10.07 16.78 -44.64
C VAL A 273 -11.22 15.82 -44.33
N MET A 274 -11.47 15.57 -43.05
CA MET A 274 -12.77 15.08 -42.56
C MET A 274 -12.89 15.35 -41.05
N SER A 275 -12.86 16.63 -40.70
CA SER A 275 -13.26 17.13 -39.39
C SER A 275 -14.05 18.40 -39.58
N MET A 276 -15.36 18.23 -39.72
CA MET A 276 -16.44 19.12 -39.29
C MET A 276 -17.72 18.57 -39.91
N VAL A 277 -18.53 17.86 -39.10
CA VAL A 277 -20.00 17.74 -39.11
C VAL A 277 -20.37 16.54 -38.23
N SER A 278 -20.92 16.81 -37.06
CA SER A 278 -21.82 15.89 -36.38
C SER A 278 -23.24 16.35 -36.74
N THR A 279 -24.02 15.51 -37.44
CA THR A 279 -25.50 15.42 -37.43
C THR A 279 -26.03 14.57 -38.60
N ALA A 280 -25.77 13.27 -38.60
CA ALA A 280 -26.64 12.30 -39.26
C ALA A 280 -26.30 10.88 -38.78
N SER A 281 -27.26 10.19 -38.17
CA SER A 281 -27.16 8.79 -37.72
C SER A 281 -26.76 7.82 -38.85
N THR A 282 -26.92 8.24 -40.11
CA THR A 282 -26.69 7.45 -41.31
C THR A 282 -25.21 7.32 -41.72
N SER A 283 -24.31 8.21 -41.28
CA SER A 283 -22.86 8.10 -41.61
C SER A 283 -22.08 7.18 -40.67
N SER A 284 -22.56 6.96 -39.45
CA SER A 284 -21.90 6.11 -38.45
C SER A 284 -21.75 4.63 -38.87
N HIS A 285 -22.62 4.14 -39.77
CA HIS A 285 -22.54 2.79 -40.31
C HIS A 285 -21.35 2.57 -41.27
N LEU A 286 -20.73 3.65 -41.75
CA LEU A 286 -19.58 3.60 -42.67
C LEU A 286 -18.24 3.51 -41.92
N LEU A 287 -18.23 3.73 -40.61
CA LEU A 287 -17.03 3.63 -39.79
C LEU A 287 -16.59 2.16 -39.62
N PRO A 288 -15.28 1.87 -39.59
CA PRO A 288 -14.76 0.59 -39.15
C PRO A 288 -15.36 0.17 -37.80
N PRO A 289 -15.62 -1.13 -37.55
CA PRO A 289 -16.31 -1.58 -36.33
C PRO A 289 -15.71 -1.08 -35.01
N LYS A 290 -14.37 -0.99 -34.92
CA LYS A 290 -13.67 -0.46 -33.75
C LYS A 290 -13.88 1.04 -33.56
N GLU A 291 -13.88 1.82 -34.64
CA GLU A 291 -14.13 3.28 -34.60
C GLU A 291 -15.59 3.58 -34.25
N ARG A 292 -16.53 2.83 -34.85
CA ARG A 292 -17.96 2.89 -34.51
C ARG A 292 -18.20 2.54 -33.03
N LEU A 293 -17.51 1.53 -32.50
CA LEU A 293 -17.61 1.19 -31.08
C LEU A 293 -17.13 2.34 -30.19
N ARG A 294 -16.01 3.00 -30.53
CA ARG A 294 -15.52 4.16 -29.75
C ARG A 294 -16.53 5.30 -29.76
N GLU A 295 -17.09 5.64 -30.93
CA GLU A 295 -18.12 6.69 -31.05
C GLU A 295 -19.34 6.37 -30.17
N LYS A 296 -19.91 5.15 -30.30
CA LYS A 296 -21.09 4.75 -29.52
C LYS A 296 -20.81 4.59 -28.03
N THR A 297 -19.60 4.18 -27.67
CA THR A 297 -19.18 4.17 -26.27
C THR A 297 -19.09 5.58 -25.71
N PHE A 298 -18.53 6.52 -26.47
CA PHE A 298 -18.44 7.92 -26.03
C PHE A 298 -19.83 8.52 -25.80
N GLU A 299 -20.77 8.33 -26.74
CA GLU A 299 -22.18 8.73 -26.59
C GLU A 299 -22.84 8.07 -25.36
N TYR A 300 -22.58 6.78 -25.15
CA TYR A 300 -23.10 6.03 -24.00
C TYR A 300 -22.58 6.59 -22.66
N CYS A 301 -21.27 6.85 -22.55
CA CYS A 301 -20.68 7.46 -21.36
C CYS A 301 -21.21 8.87 -21.10
N GLN A 302 -21.40 9.68 -22.15
CA GLN A 302 -22.03 11.00 -22.00
C GLN A 302 -23.45 10.88 -21.45
N ARG A 303 -24.26 9.95 -21.97
CA ARG A 303 -25.61 9.69 -21.47
C ARG A 303 -25.63 9.26 -20.00
N LEU A 304 -24.70 8.40 -19.57
CA LEU A 304 -24.58 8.01 -18.17
C LEU A 304 -24.29 9.20 -17.26
N ILE A 305 -23.38 10.08 -17.67
CA ILE A 305 -23.06 11.30 -16.94
C ILE A 305 -24.27 12.26 -16.90
N GLU A 306 -25.06 12.35 -17.97
CA GLU A 306 -26.30 13.13 -17.94
C GLU A 306 -27.34 12.51 -16.99
N GLN A 307 -27.48 11.18 -16.98
CA GLN A 307 -28.36 10.48 -16.03
C GLN A 307 -27.93 10.70 -14.58
N SER A 308 -26.63 10.95 -14.33
CA SER A 308 -26.13 11.31 -13.01
C SER A 308 -26.62 12.67 -12.48
N ASN A 309 -27.27 13.51 -13.31
CA ASN A 309 -27.96 14.71 -12.84
C ASN A 309 -29.27 14.40 -12.08
N ARG A 310 -29.81 13.20 -12.24
CA ARG A 310 -31.12 12.82 -11.68
C ARG A 310 -30.94 12.26 -10.28
N GLN A 311 -31.81 12.66 -9.36
CA GLN A 311 -31.81 12.14 -8.00
C GLN A 311 -32.43 10.75 -7.97
N ALA A 312 -31.64 9.74 -7.60
CA ALA A 312 -32.11 8.36 -7.51
C ALA A 312 -33.14 8.18 -6.37
N LEU A 313 -34.23 7.45 -6.64
CA LEU A 313 -35.27 7.15 -5.65
C LEU A 313 -34.81 6.16 -4.57
N LYS A 314 -33.93 5.22 -4.93
CA LYS A 314 -33.37 4.22 -4.01
C LYS A 314 -31.89 4.46 -3.82
N LYS A 315 -31.42 4.21 -2.59
CA LYS A 315 -29.99 4.31 -2.26
C LYS A 315 -29.12 3.41 -3.15
N ALA A 316 -29.54 2.17 -3.39
CA ALA A 316 -28.80 1.23 -4.23
C ALA A 316 -28.62 1.74 -5.68
N ASP A 317 -29.65 2.41 -6.22
CA ASP A 317 -29.60 2.99 -7.56
C ASP A 317 -28.67 4.21 -7.61
N GLY A 318 -28.62 5.00 -6.53
CA GLY A 318 -27.66 6.10 -6.36
C GLY A 318 -26.22 5.62 -6.21
N ASP A 319 -25.98 4.52 -5.50
CA ASP A 319 -24.66 3.90 -5.38
C ASP A 319 -24.20 3.34 -6.73
N LEU A 320 -25.11 2.72 -7.51
CA LEU A 320 -24.85 2.26 -8.87
C LEU A 320 -24.53 3.43 -9.81
N GLN A 321 -25.29 4.53 -9.74
CA GLN A 321 -25.07 5.74 -10.52
C GLN A 321 -23.65 6.30 -10.33
N LYS A 322 -23.14 6.30 -9.10
CA LYS A 322 -21.75 6.70 -8.80
C LYS A 322 -20.70 5.75 -9.35
N ALA A 323 -20.94 4.44 -9.28
CA ALA A 323 -20.06 3.44 -9.88
C ALA A 323 -20.00 3.56 -11.40
N CYS A 324 -21.17 3.76 -12.05
CA CYS A 324 -21.25 4.02 -13.49
C CYS A 324 -20.55 5.32 -13.88
N LEU A 325 -20.58 6.36 -13.03
CA LEU A 325 -19.87 7.60 -13.27
C LEU A 325 -18.35 7.40 -13.31
N ILE A 326 -17.80 6.68 -12.32
CA ILE A 326 -16.37 6.33 -12.27
C ILE A 326 -15.98 5.61 -13.57
N GLU A 327 -16.71 4.56 -13.92
CA GLU A 327 -16.41 3.73 -15.09
C GLU A 327 -16.56 4.51 -16.41
N ALA A 328 -17.59 5.35 -16.53
CA ALA A 328 -17.81 6.19 -17.72
C ALA A 328 -16.65 7.16 -17.95
N VAL A 329 -16.18 7.85 -16.91
CA VAL A 329 -15.05 8.78 -17.02
C VAL A 329 -13.76 8.04 -17.37
N THR A 330 -13.50 6.89 -16.76
CA THR A 330 -12.33 6.06 -17.09
C THR A 330 -12.37 5.56 -18.54
N ILE A 331 -13.54 5.18 -19.04
CA ILE A 331 -13.70 4.77 -20.44
C ILE A 331 -13.48 5.96 -21.39
N MET A 332 -13.95 7.16 -21.05
CA MET A 332 -13.70 8.37 -21.85
C MET A 332 -12.20 8.69 -21.92
N ASP A 333 -11.46 8.56 -20.82
CA ASP A 333 -9.99 8.68 -20.82
C ASP A 333 -9.31 7.69 -21.77
N ILE A 334 -9.72 6.42 -21.75
CA ILE A 334 -9.21 5.39 -22.67
C ILE A 334 -9.49 5.75 -24.12
N ILE A 335 -10.69 6.22 -24.44
CA ILE A 335 -11.04 6.65 -25.80
C ILE A 335 -10.16 7.82 -26.23
N CYS A 336 -9.97 8.82 -25.37
CA CYS A 336 -9.13 9.99 -25.65
C CYS A 336 -7.65 9.64 -25.84
N LYS A 337 -7.14 8.63 -25.14
CA LYS A 337 -5.80 8.07 -25.38
C LYS A 337 -5.67 7.36 -26.74
N GLN A 338 -6.75 6.73 -27.20
CA GLN A 338 -6.77 6.01 -28.48
C GLN A 338 -7.02 6.94 -29.68
N ASP A 339 -7.78 8.01 -29.47
CA ASP A 339 -8.16 8.98 -30.48
C ASP A 339 -8.30 10.38 -29.85
N SER A 340 -7.30 11.23 -30.13
CA SER A 340 -7.21 12.58 -29.55
C SER A 340 -8.32 13.53 -30.03
N SER A 341 -9.06 13.20 -31.09
CA SER A 341 -10.18 14.02 -31.58
C SER A 341 -11.30 14.19 -30.53
N TYR A 342 -11.42 13.25 -29.59
CA TYR A 342 -12.42 13.29 -28.52
C TYR A 342 -12.02 14.18 -27.33
N VAL A 343 -10.74 14.56 -27.20
CA VAL A 343 -10.20 15.23 -26.00
C VAL A 343 -10.93 16.53 -25.69
N TYR A 344 -11.09 17.44 -26.66
CA TYR A 344 -11.75 18.73 -26.42
C TYR A 344 -13.22 18.57 -25.99
N ARG A 345 -13.96 17.63 -26.61
CA ARG A 345 -15.36 17.34 -26.26
C ARG A 345 -15.46 16.72 -24.86
N ALA A 346 -14.56 15.78 -24.53
CA ALA A 346 -14.52 15.15 -23.22
C ALA A 346 -14.15 16.15 -22.12
N ALA A 347 -13.09 16.95 -22.32
CA ALA A 347 -12.60 17.92 -21.36
C ALA A 347 -13.65 18.97 -21.00
N ALA A 348 -14.35 19.53 -22.00
CA ALA A 348 -15.43 20.50 -21.75
C ALA A 348 -16.54 19.89 -20.88
N PHE A 349 -16.92 18.65 -21.16
CA PHE A 349 -17.99 17.96 -20.45
C PHE A 349 -17.57 17.54 -19.03
N LEU A 350 -16.35 17.04 -18.86
CA LEU A 350 -15.80 16.64 -17.56
C LEU A 350 -15.54 17.84 -16.64
N LYS A 351 -15.25 19.03 -17.19
CA LYS A 351 -15.14 20.27 -16.39
C LYS A 351 -16.48 20.70 -15.79
N VAL A 352 -17.57 20.54 -16.54
CA VAL A 352 -18.94 20.78 -16.04
C VAL A 352 -19.29 19.75 -14.97
N LEU A 353 -18.99 18.47 -15.21
CA LEU A 353 -19.18 17.40 -14.25
C LEU A 353 -18.43 17.67 -12.94
N HIS A 354 -17.13 18.00 -13.01
CA HIS A 354 -16.30 18.31 -11.85
C HIS A 354 -16.93 19.41 -10.99
N SER A 355 -17.25 20.55 -11.61
CA SER A 355 -17.85 21.70 -10.91
C SER A 355 -19.17 21.36 -10.20
N ARG A 356 -19.92 20.38 -10.73
CA ARG A 356 -21.19 19.93 -10.15
C ARG A 356 -20.99 19.03 -8.94
N ILE A 357 -19.99 18.14 -8.97
CA ILE A 357 -19.83 17.09 -7.95
C ILE A 357 -18.75 17.40 -6.90
N SER A 358 -17.89 18.39 -7.12
CA SER A 358 -16.78 18.73 -6.21
C SER A 358 -17.24 19.16 -4.82
N SER A 359 -18.44 19.73 -4.68
CA SER A 359 -18.97 20.14 -3.38
C SER A 359 -19.56 18.99 -2.55
N ASP A 360 -19.82 17.83 -3.15
CA ASP A 360 -20.43 16.70 -2.50
C ASP A 360 -19.39 15.59 -2.26
N ALA A 361 -18.96 15.47 -1.00
CA ALA A 361 -18.01 14.48 -0.53
C ALA A 361 -18.41 13.03 -0.88
N THR A 362 -19.70 12.76 -1.10
CA THR A 362 -20.17 11.42 -1.48
C THR A 362 -19.78 11.02 -2.92
N TYR A 363 -19.26 11.94 -3.72
CA TYR A 363 -18.68 11.70 -5.05
C TYR A 363 -17.15 11.67 -5.07
N ALA A 364 -16.47 11.68 -3.92
CA ALA A 364 -15.01 11.73 -3.84
C ALA A 364 -14.28 10.71 -4.73
N ARG A 365 -14.77 9.46 -4.79
CA ARG A 365 -14.20 8.42 -5.66
C ARG A 365 -14.33 8.72 -7.15
N ALA A 366 -15.37 9.44 -7.57
CA ALA A 366 -15.56 9.87 -8.96
C ALA A 366 -14.67 11.07 -9.34
N LEU A 367 -14.12 11.81 -8.38
CA LEU A 367 -13.14 12.86 -8.65
C LEU A 367 -11.78 12.30 -9.08
N LEU A 368 -11.39 11.12 -8.62
CA LEU A 368 -10.13 10.46 -8.99
C LEU A 368 -9.99 10.22 -10.51
N PRO A 369 -10.94 9.55 -11.20
CA PRO A 369 -10.83 9.36 -12.65
C PRO A 369 -10.95 10.68 -13.44
N ILE A 370 -11.63 11.70 -12.90
CA ILE A 370 -11.65 13.04 -13.52
C ILE A 370 -10.27 13.69 -13.42
N ALA A 371 -9.64 13.63 -12.25
CA ALA A 371 -8.28 14.12 -12.06
C ALA A 371 -7.30 13.35 -12.95
N GLN A 372 -7.43 12.02 -13.06
CA GLN A 372 -6.63 11.21 -13.99
C GLN A 372 -6.79 11.66 -15.44
N PHE A 373 -8.03 11.96 -15.88
CA PHE A 373 -8.28 12.45 -17.24
C PHE A 373 -7.53 13.76 -17.50
N PHE A 374 -7.63 14.73 -16.58
CA PHE A 374 -6.93 16.01 -16.72
C PHE A 374 -5.41 15.87 -16.57
N LEU A 375 -4.92 14.86 -15.86
CA LEU A 375 -3.49 14.57 -15.81
C LEU A 375 -2.98 14.07 -17.15
N ASN A 376 -3.75 13.23 -17.85
CA ASN A 376 -3.36 12.67 -19.14
C ASN A 376 -3.55 13.66 -20.31
N HIS A 377 -4.54 14.55 -20.21
CA HIS A 377 -5.03 15.33 -21.35
C HIS A 377 -5.13 16.84 -21.10
N GLY A 378 -4.84 17.32 -19.89
CA GLY A 378 -5.02 18.72 -19.49
C GLY A 378 -4.23 19.71 -20.34
N GLU A 379 -2.96 19.39 -20.64
CA GLU A 379 -2.10 20.18 -21.52
C GLU A 379 -2.70 20.30 -22.93
N MET A 380 -3.12 19.17 -23.52
CA MET A 380 -3.73 19.14 -24.85
C MET A 380 -5.06 19.90 -24.88
N ALA A 381 -5.84 19.81 -23.82
CA ALA A 381 -7.13 20.50 -23.70
C ALA A 381 -6.98 21.99 -23.35
N ALA A 382 -5.76 22.48 -23.09
CA ALA A 382 -5.48 23.82 -22.58
C ALA A 382 -6.32 24.15 -21.32
N VAL A 383 -6.52 23.16 -20.44
CA VAL A 383 -7.26 23.32 -19.19
C VAL A 383 -6.27 23.40 -18.03
N ASP A 384 -6.29 24.52 -17.32
CA ASP A 384 -5.63 24.63 -16.02
C ASP A 384 -6.34 23.71 -15.00
N SER A 385 -5.63 22.64 -14.63
CA SER A 385 -6.10 21.61 -13.71
C SER A 385 -5.66 21.82 -12.26
N ASP A 386 -4.92 22.88 -11.94
CA ASP A 386 -4.41 23.12 -10.58
C ASP A 386 -5.54 23.25 -9.55
N ALA A 387 -6.65 23.88 -9.93
CA ALA A 387 -7.83 23.98 -9.06
C ALA A 387 -8.44 22.60 -8.74
N ILE A 388 -8.39 21.65 -9.68
CA ILE A 388 -8.88 20.29 -9.51
C ILE A 388 -7.97 19.55 -8.52
N TYR A 389 -6.65 19.60 -8.74
CA TYR A 389 -5.69 18.94 -7.84
C TYR A 389 -5.69 19.56 -6.46
N LYS A 390 -5.78 20.89 -6.35
CA LYS A 390 -5.89 21.56 -5.05
C LYS A 390 -7.08 21.03 -4.27
N HIS A 391 -8.28 21.09 -4.84
CA HIS A 391 -9.48 20.55 -4.19
C HIS A 391 -9.33 19.06 -3.81
N LEU A 392 -8.79 18.25 -4.74
CA LEU A 392 -8.58 16.82 -4.53
C LEU A 392 -7.62 16.54 -3.37
N PHE A 393 -6.49 17.23 -3.29
CA PHE A 393 -5.46 17.00 -2.28
C PHE A 393 -5.73 17.72 -0.94
N THR A 394 -6.61 18.74 -0.93
CA THR A 394 -6.96 19.49 0.30
C THR A 394 -8.21 18.96 0.97
N ASP A 395 -9.34 18.93 0.27
CA ASP A 395 -10.64 18.80 0.93
C ASP A 395 -10.97 17.32 1.18
N ILE A 396 -10.64 16.46 0.21
CA ILE A 396 -10.98 15.04 0.26
C ILE A 396 -10.27 14.30 1.40
N PRO A 397 -8.92 14.35 1.55
CA PRO A 397 -8.27 13.66 2.66
C PRO A 397 -8.61 14.29 4.01
N ALA A 398 -8.83 15.61 4.07
CA ALA A 398 -9.18 16.29 5.32
C ALA A 398 -10.54 15.86 5.88
N GLN A 399 -11.50 15.53 5.02
CA GLN A 399 -12.86 15.15 5.42
C GLN A 399 -13.06 13.63 5.46
N LEU A 400 -12.44 12.89 4.53
CA LEU A 400 -12.73 11.48 4.28
C LEU A 400 -11.56 10.54 4.58
N PHE A 401 -10.57 10.97 5.37
CA PHE A 401 -9.48 10.09 5.84
C PHE A 401 -9.97 8.79 6.49
N HIS A 402 -11.18 8.79 7.06
CA HIS A 402 -11.76 7.65 7.76
C HIS A 402 -12.35 6.58 6.83
N ASN A 403 -12.49 6.86 5.54
CA ASN A 403 -13.01 5.91 4.56
C ASN A 403 -11.86 5.06 3.98
N ALA A 404 -11.70 3.83 4.49
CA ALA A 404 -10.61 2.94 4.12
C ALA A 404 -10.53 2.62 2.61
N SER A 405 -11.66 2.42 1.93
CA SER A 405 -11.67 2.11 0.49
C SER A 405 -11.21 3.31 -0.34
N LEU A 406 -11.68 4.51 0.01
CA LEU A 406 -11.22 5.73 -0.65
C LEU A 406 -9.75 5.99 -0.36
N ALA A 407 -9.30 5.82 0.89
CA ALA A 407 -7.91 6.01 1.28
C ALA A 407 -6.97 5.14 0.42
N PHE A 408 -7.32 3.86 0.26
CA PHE A 408 -6.55 2.94 -0.60
C PHE A 408 -6.52 3.40 -2.06
N GLU A 409 -7.68 3.71 -2.65
CA GLU A 409 -7.75 4.16 -4.05
C GLU A 409 -7.03 5.48 -4.29
N PHE A 410 -7.09 6.41 -3.32
CA PHE A 410 -6.43 7.70 -3.40
C PHE A 410 -4.92 7.55 -3.35
N VAL A 411 -4.40 6.75 -2.40
CA VAL A 411 -2.96 6.49 -2.28
C VAL A 411 -2.45 5.74 -3.51
N LEU A 412 -3.22 4.77 -4.02
CA LEU A 412 -2.89 4.08 -5.26
C LEU A 412 -2.83 5.04 -6.46
N PHE A 413 -3.81 5.94 -6.59
CA PHE A 413 -3.79 7.00 -7.60
C PHE A 413 -2.54 7.88 -7.49
N CYS A 414 -2.14 8.28 -6.27
CA CYS A 414 -0.92 9.06 -6.06
C CYS A 414 0.34 8.27 -6.45
N LYS A 415 0.41 7.00 -6.07
CA LYS A 415 1.53 6.10 -6.37
C LYS A 415 1.68 5.86 -7.87
N GLU A 416 0.59 5.57 -8.58
CA GLU A 416 0.62 5.30 -10.02
C GLU A 416 1.05 6.52 -10.84
N ASN A 417 0.81 7.73 -10.33
CA ASN A 417 1.04 9.00 -11.02
C ASN A 417 2.17 9.85 -10.38
N SER A 418 2.94 9.28 -9.46
CA SER A 418 3.86 10.03 -8.59
C SER A 418 4.89 10.86 -9.37
N ARG A 419 5.47 10.29 -10.44
CA ARG A 419 6.44 10.96 -11.32
C ARG A 419 5.83 12.19 -12.00
N LEU A 420 4.66 12.03 -12.60
CA LEU A 420 3.95 13.11 -13.28
C LEU A 420 3.62 14.22 -12.28
N PHE A 421 3.14 13.88 -11.08
CA PHE A 421 2.86 14.89 -10.06
C PHE A 421 4.11 15.65 -9.62
N THR A 422 5.25 14.98 -9.46
CA THR A 422 6.50 15.66 -9.10
C THR A 422 7.01 16.61 -10.17
N GLU A 423 6.71 16.35 -11.44
CA GLU A 423 7.11 17.20 -12.57
C GLU A 423 6.14 18.36 -12.81
N THR A 424 4.84 18.13 -12.60
CA THR A 424 3.77 19.04 -13.04
C THR A 424 3.16 19.87 -11.92
N SER A 425 3.22 19.44 -10.65
CA SER A 425 2.46 20.10 -9.57
C SER A 425 3.18 20.11 -8.23
N SER A 426 3.55 21.30 -7.77
CA SER A 426 4.06 21.51 -6.40
C SER A 426 3.01 21.20 -5.32
N ILE A 427 1.72 21.23 -5.68
CA ILE A 427 0.58 20.92 -4.79
C ILE A 427 0.73 19.52 -4.20
N PHE A 428 1.17 18.56 -5.00
CA PHE A 428 1.31 17.17 -4.56
C PHE A 428 2.28 17.05 -3.38
N ARG A 429 3.50 17.58 -3.52
CA ARG A 429 4.48 17.57 -2.41
C ARG A 429 3.97 18.38 -1.24
N GLN A 430 3.40 19.55 -1.45
CA GLN A 430 2.87 20.39 -0.37
C GLN A 430 1.69 19.74 0.38
N SER A 431 0.95 18.82 -0.25
CA SER A 431 -0.20 18.15 0.37
C SER A 431 0.15 16.96 1.28
N PHE A 432 1.43 16.65 1.47
CA PHE A 432 1.85 15.48 2.25
C PHE A 432 1.21 15.41 3.64
N PRO A 433 1.01 16.48 4.44
CA PRO A 433 0.39 16.36 5.76
C PRO A 433 -1.01 15.74 5.70
N ASN A 434 -1.76 16.05 4.65
CA ASN A 434 -3.10 15.50 4.44
C ASN A 434 -3.05 14.04 3.96
N LEU A 435 -2.11 13.69 3.09
CA LEU A 435 -1.90 12.31 2.65
C LEU A 435 -1.59 11.40 3.84
N PHE A 436 -0.73 11.85 4.75
CA PHE A 436 -0.40 11.11 5.96
C PHE A 436 -1.59 10.88 6.91
N LYS A 437 -2.69 11.63 6.80
CA LYS A 437 -3.93 11.33 7.54
C LYS A 437 -4.55 10.00 7.10
N PHE A 438 -4.45 9.65 5.81
CA PHE A 438 -4.89 8.34 5.33
C PHE A 438 -4.09 7.22 5.99
N LEU A 439 -2.76 7.35 6.03
CA LEU A 439 -1.87 6.40 6.69
C LEU A 439 -2.15 6.31 8.19
N ALA A 440 -2.20 7.46 8.88
CA ALA A 440 -2.44 7.54 10.32
C ALA A 440 -3.76 6.84 10.72
N TRP A 441 -4.81 7.06 9.93
CA TRP A 441 -6.11 6.46 10.24
C TRP A 441 -6.24 5.00 9.79
N ASN A 442 -5.69 4.62 8.64
CA ASN A 442 -5.94 3.31 8.00
C ASN A 442 -4.72 2.37 8.01
N SER A 443 -3.75 2.61 8.88
CA SER A 443 -2.68 1.66 9.20
C SER A 443 -3.24 0.36 9.82
N PRO A 444 -2.65 -0.84 9.57
CA PRO A 444 -1.51 -1.14 8.70
C PRO A 444 -1.77 -1.40 7.19
N PRO A 445 -3.00 -1.58 6.68
CA PRO A 445 -3.21 -1.93 5.26
C PRO A 445 -2.57 -1.03 4.20
N LEU A 446 -2.23 0.22 4.51
CA LEU A 446 -1.66 1.18 3.55
C LEU A 446 -0.12 1.26 3.55
N ILE A 447 0.57 0.49 4.40
CA ILE A 447 2.03 0.63 4.55
C ILE A 447 2.74 0.31 3.23
N SER A 448 2.36 -0.76 2.53
CA SER A 448 2.99 -1.17 1.27
C SER A 448 2.95 -0.06 0.22
N GLU A 449 1.81 0.60 0.11
CA GLU A 449 1.57 1.67 -0.85
C GLU A 449 2.30 2.95 -0.43
N PHE A 450 2.39 3.23 0.87
CA PHE A 450 3.14 4.38 1.39
C PHE A 450 4.65 4.22 1.30
N VAL A 451 5.17 3.00 1.41
CA VAL A 451 6.59 2.71 1.17
C VAL A 451 6.99 3.10 -0.26
N ASP A 452 6.11 2.85 -1.23
CA ASP A 452 6.35 3.26 -2.62
C ASP A 452 6.10 4.76 -2.86
N LEU A 453 5.21 5.39 -2.09
CA LEU A 453 4.82 6.79 -2.26
C LEU A 453 5.78 7.78 -1.58
N LEU A 454 6.26 7.46 -0.39
CA LEU A 454 7.08 8.34 0.45
C LEU A 454 8.29 8.96 -0.28
N PRO A 455 9.06 8.21 -1.11
CA PRO A 455 10.20 8.78 -1.83
C PRO A 455 9.84 9.98 -2.72
N PHE A 456 8.62 10.03 -3.27
CA PHE A 456 8.19 11.11 -4.16
C PHE A 456 7.74 12.38 -3.42
N LEU A 457 7.45 12.25 -2.13
CA LEU A 457 7.11 13.35 -1.23
C LEU A 457 8.36 14.01 -0.63
N LEU A 458 9.51 13.33 -0.70
CA LEU A 458 10.77 13.77 -0.11
C LEU A 458 11.61 14.59 -1.08
N ASP A 459 12.00 15.78 -0.63
CA ASP A 459 13.11 16.56 -1.16
C ASP A 459 13.78 17.35 -0.02
N ALA A 460 14.79 18.16 -0.34
CA ALA A 460 15.48 18.97 0.66
C ALA A 460 14.56 19.98 1.38
N GLY A 461 13.45 20.40 0.75
CA GLY A 461 12.49 21.33 1.32
C GLY A 461 11.46 20.67 2.23
N THR A 462 11.12 19.39 2.00
CA THR A 462 10.09 18.67 2.79
C THR A 462 10.66 17.71 3.82
N ALA A 463 11.94 17.31 3.72
CA ALA A 463 12.55 16.27 4.55
C ALA A 463 12.39 16.52 6.06
N ILE A 464 12.64 17.73 6.53
CA ILE A 464 12.55 18.09 7.96
C ILE A 464 11.11 17.97 8.47
N GLU A 465 10.15 18.49 7.72
CA GLU A 465 8.75 18.49 8.13
C GLU A 465 8.16 17.06 8.10
N ILE A 466 8.57 16.24 7.12
CA ILE A 466 8.20 14.82 7.04
C ILE A 466 8.84 14.03 8.19
N PHE A 467 10.10 14.31 8.56
CA PHE A 467 10.74 13.67 9.71
C PHE A 467 9.94 13.91 10.99
N HIS A 468 9.53 15.15 11.26
CA HIS A 468 8.68 15.46 12.40
C HIS A 468 7.33 14.76 12.32
N LEU A 469 6.69 14.75 11.16
CA LEU A 469 5.39 14.12 10.96
C LEU A 469 5.43 12.60 11.16
N LEU A 470 6.48 11.92 10.71
CA LEU A 470 6.69 10.49 10.95
C LEU A 470 6.77 10.19 12.45
N LEU A 471 7.53 10.99 13.21
CA LEU A 471 7.65 10.83 14.66
C LEU A 471 6.35 11.16 15.42
N ASP A 472 5.57 12.13 14.93
CA ASP A 472 4.29 12.52 15.52
C ASP A 472 3.09 11.75 14.93
N LEU A 473 3.29 10.75 14.08
CA LEU A 473 2.20 10.01 13.42
C LEU A 473 1.20 9.35 14.40
N PRO A 474 1.64 8.77 15.54
CA PRO A 474 0.71 8.28 16.57
C PRO A 474 -0.09 9.43 17.23
N CYS A 475 0.55 10.57 17.44
CA CYS A 475 -0.09 11.77 17.97
C CYS A 475 -1.13 12.34 16.97
N LEU A 476 -0.80 12.37 15.68
CA LEU A 476 -1.73 12.72 14.60
C LEU A 476 -2.96 11.79 14.62
N THR A 477 -2.73 10.48 14.76
CA THR A 477 -3.81 9.49 14.85
C THR A 477 -4.75 9.77 16.02
N ALA A 478 -4.19 10.10 17.20
CA ALA A 478 -4.98 10.49 18.36
C ALA A 478 -5.76 11.81 18.12
N ALA A 479 -5.15 12.80 17.46
CA ALA A 479 -5.81 14.05 17.13
C ALA A 479 -6.95 13.87 16.11
N LEU A 480 -6.80 13.00 15.12
CA LEU A 480 -7.85 12.65 14.17
C LEU A 480 -9.04 11.96 14.88
N ASP A 481 -8.78 11.14 15.91
CA ASP A 481 -9.84 10.48 16.69
C ASP A 481 -10.64 11.52 17.48
N VAL A 482 -9.96 12.49 18.09
CA VAL A 482 -10.60 13.63 18.75
C VAL A 482 -11.42 14.47 17.74
N GLN A 483 -10.89 14.73 16.54
CA GLN A 483 -11.61 15.45 15.49
C GLN A 483 -12.91 14.73 15.09
N MET A 484 -12.87 13.41 14.85
CA MET A 484 -14.04 12.59 14.50
C MET A 484 -15.10 12.56 15.60
N ARG A 485 -14.67 12.46 16.86
CA ARG A 485 -15.60 12.49 18.00
C ARG A 485 -16.21 13.88 18.19
N SER A 486 -15.47 14.95 17.88
CA SER A 486 -15.96 16.32 17.98
C SER A 486 -17.05 16.64 16.94
N THR A 487 -16.91 16.16 15.70
CA THR A 487 -17.94 16.36 14.65
C THR A 487 -19.24 15.61 14.95
N SER A 488 -19.16 14.54 15.76
CA SER A 488 -20.30 13.71 16.16
C SER A 488 -21.05 14.25 17.39
N ALA A 489 -20.43 15.15 18.16
CA ALA A 489 -20.96 15.65 19.43
C ALA A 489 -21.75 16.97 19.23
N SER A 490 -22.99 17.03 19.73
CA SER A 490 -23.85 18.23 19.67
C SER A 490 -23.16 19.48 20.24
N GLU A 491 -23.32 20.62 19.56
CA GLU A 491 -22.80 21.95 19.92
C GLU A 491 -23.41 22.50 21.24
N ARG A 492 -23.09 21.91 22.40
CA ARG A 492 -23.53 22.47 23.68
C ARG A 492 -22.46 22.33 24.76
N ALA A 493 -21.56 23.30 24.79
CA ALA A 493 -21.07 23.97 25.99
C ALA A 493 -20.01 24.99 25.57
N SER A 494 -20.27 26.28 25.79
CA SER A 494 -19.23 27.30 25.77
C SER A 494 -18.33 27.06 26.99
N SER A 495 -17.19 26.41 26.80
CA SER A 495 -16.20 26.25 27.87
C SER A 495 -15.62 27.62 28.22
N ASP A 496 -15.56 27.93 29.52
CA ASP A 496 -14.89 29.11 30.05
C ASP A 496 -13.39 29.06 29.66
N PRO A 497 -12.85 30.05 28.92
CA PRO A 497 -11.45 30.05 28.48
C PRO A 497 -10.43 30.12 29.63
N ALA A 498 -10.86 30.39 30.87
CA ALA A 498 -10.00 30.43 32.04
C ALA A 498 -9.72 29.05 32.66
N VAL A 499 -10.51 28.02 32.34
CA VAL A 499 -10.41 26.69 32.98
C VAL A 499 -9.65 25.73 32.08
N LYS A 500 -8.60 25.08 32.60
CA LYS A 500 -7.85 24.06 31.86
C LYS A 500 -8.77 22.88 31.50
N PRO A 501 -8.82 22.46 30.22
CA PRO A 501 -9.71 21.39 29.78
C PRO A 501 -9.37 20.06 30.46
N ALA A 502 -10.41 19.32 30.88
CA ALA A 502 -10.27 18.03 31.54
C ALA A 502 -10.21 16.87 30.53
N THR A 503 -10.77 17.06 29.35
CA THR A 503 -10.82 16.04 28.28
C THR A 503 -10.17 16.54 26.99
N CYS A 504 -9.70 15.61 26.14
CA CYS A 504 -9.17 15.96 24.82
C CYS A 504 -10.21 16.65 23.92
N LEU A 505 -11.50 16.33 24.08
CA LEU A 505 -12.60 16.95 23.33
C LEU A 505 -12.83 18.41 23.71
N GLU A 506 -12.77 18.74 25.01
CA GLU A 506 -12.82 20.12 25.48
C GLU A 506 -11.60 20.91 24.98
N ALA A 507 -10.42 20.29 25.09
CA ALA A 507 -9.18 20.90 24.65
C ALA A 507 -9.14 21.19 23.15
N PHE A 508 -9.76 20.34 22.33
CA PHE A 508 -9.89 20.56 20.89
C PHE A 508 -10.56 21.89 20.54
N ARG A 509 -11.51 22.33 21.37
CA ARG A 509 -12.22 23.60 21.22
C ARG A 509 -11.57 24.75 22.01
N HIS A 510 -10.60 24.44 22.86
CA HIS A 510 -9.99 25.39 23.79
C HIS A 510 -8.93 26.27 23.11
N PRO A 511 -8.93 27.60 23.31
CA PRO A 511 -7.97 28.51 22.69
C PRO A 511 -6.49 28.15 22.91
N LEU A 512 -6.15 27.63 24.09
CA LEU A 512 -4.78 27.21 24.43
C LEU A 512 -4.21 26.10 23.53
N TYR A 513 -5.04 25.19 23.02
CA TYR A 513 -4.60 24.05 22.22
C TYR A 513 -4.94 24.20 20.74
N LYS A 514 -5.76 25.21 20.38
CA LYS A 514 -6.29 25.40 19.03
C LYS A 514 -5.20 25.48 17.97
N SER A 515 -4.15 26.27 18.20
CA SER A 515 -3.03 26.40 17.24
C SER A 515 -2.26 25.09 17.07
N ALA A 516 -2.00 24.36 18.16
CA ALA A 516 -1.31 23.08 18.12
C ALA A 516 -2.13 22.01 17.36
N PHE A 517 -3.44 21.94 17.58
CA PHE A 517 -4.33 21.08 16.80
C PHE A 517 -4.37 21.49 15.32
N GLN A 518 -4.42 22.79 15.03
CA GLN A 518 -4.40 23.31 13.65
C GLN A 518 -3.10 22.94 12.92
N TYR A 519 -1.96 23.05 13.59
CA TYR A 519 -0.67 22.65 13.04
C TYR A 519 -0.63 21.14 12.78
N LEU A 520 -1.02 20.32 13.75
CA LEU A 520 -0.98 18.86 13.61
C LEU A 520 -1.97 18.36 12.54
N LEU A 521 -3.15 18.95 12.44
CA LEU A 521 -4.20 18.59 11.48
C LEU A 521 -4.16 19.40 10.19
N ARG A 522 -3.06 20.12 9.92
CA ARG A 522 -2.91 20.96 8.73
C ARG A 522 -3.13 20.19 7.44
N ILE A 523 -3.47 20.91 6.40
CA ILE A 523 -3.82 20.37 5.08
C ILE A 523 -2.60 20.42 4.16
N GLU A 524 -1.84 21.50 4.22
CA GLU A 524 -0.66 21.73 3.39
C GLU A 524 0.57 21.88 4.29
N SER A 525 1.75 21.71 3.68
CA SER A 525 3.05 22.00 4.27
C SER A 525 3.06 23.41 4.85
N ALA A 526 3.57 23.51 6.07
CA ALA A 526 3.62 24.76 6.81
C ALA A 526 5.08 25.05 7.20
N PRO A 527 5.45 26.34 7.36
CA PRO A 527 6.76 26.69 7.87
C PRO A 527 7.05 25.98 9.19
N GLU A 528 8.32 25.65 9.40
CA GLU A 528 8.79 24.86 10.54
C GLU A 528 8.36 25.51 11.87
N GLU A 529 7.53 24.80 12.64
CA GLU A 529 7.23 25.16 14.02
C GLU A 529 8.14 24.37 14.96
N SER A 530 8.58 25.00 16.05
CA SER A 530 9.42 24.29 17.02
C SER A 530 8.66 23.11 17.61
N PRO A 531 9.26 21.91 17.65
CA PRO A 531 8.58 20.70 18.11
C PRO A 531 8.11 20.82 19.57
N GLU A 532 8.73 21.69 20.35
CA GLU A 532 8.38 22.02 21.73
C GLU A 532 6.95 22.55 21.89
N ARG A 533 6.41 23.27 20.89
CA ARG A 533 5.03 23.79 20.91
C ARG A 533 3.98 22.69 21.02
N LEU A 534 4.30 21.49 20.53
CA LEU A 534 3.40 20.34 20.58
C LEU A 534 3.51 19.52 21.88
N ILE A 535 4.45 19.83 22.78
CA ILE A 535 4.61 19.08 24.05
C ILE A 535 3.31 19.08 24.87
N PRO A 536 2.64 20.22 25.13
CA PRO A 536 1.40 20.23 25.90
C PRO A 536 0.29 19.42 25.23
N LEU A 537 0.26 19.39 23.89
CA LEU A 537 -0.72 18.64 23.11
C LEU A 537 -0.43 17.12 23.20
N ARG A 538 0.83 16.69 23.06
CA ARG A 538 1.22 15.27 23.21
C ARG A 538 0.87 14.73 24.59
N GLN A 539 1.14 15.51 25.65
CA GLN A 539 0.80 15.12 27.02
C GLN A 539 -0.71 14.96 27.22
N LEU A 540 -1.50 15.91 26.71
CA LEU A 540 -2.96 15.85 26.76
C LEU A 540 -3.50 14.63 25.98
N LEU A 541 -3.01 14.42 24.76
CA LEU A 541 -3.43 13.30 23.92
C LEU A 541 -2.92 11.95 24.44
N GLY A 542 -1.98 11.91 25.40
CA GLY A 542 -1.45 10.67 25.98
C GLY A 542 -2.52 9.74 26.57
N SER A 543 -3.68 10.27 26.96
CA SER A 543 -4.84 9.45 27.37
C SER A 543 -5.36 8.51 26.28
N LEU A 544 -5.03 8.76 25.01
CA LEU A 544 -5.39 7.94 23.84
C LEU A 544 -4.25 7.01 23.38
N ALA A 545 -3.10 7.00 24.08
CA ALA A 545 -1.92 6.24 23.66
C ALA A 545 -2.15 4.72 23.59
N SER A 546 -3.06 4.20 24.42
CA SER A 546 -3.46 2.78 24.42
C SER A 546 -4.57 2.44 23.43
N SER A 547 -5.08 3.41 22.65
CA SER A 547 -6.08 3.15 21.62
C SER A 547 -5.51 2.20 20.55
N PRO A 548 -6.24 1.12 20.18
CA PRO A 548 -5.73 0.14 19.21
C PRO A 548 -5.23 0.76 17.91
N ARG A 549 -5.94 1.79 17.40
CA ARG A 549 -5.55 2.48 16.17
C ARG A 549 -4.24 3.25 16.33
N VAL A 550 -4.04 3.88 17.48
CA VAL A 550 -2.83 4.67 17.78
C VAL A 550 -1.62 3.74 17.91
N VAL A 551 -1.78 2.60 18.60
CA VAL A 551 -0.73 1.57 18.70
C VAL A 551 -0.39 0.98 17.34
N GLN A 552 -1.40 0.57 16.55
CA GLN A 552 -1.19 0.04 15.19
C GLN A 552 -0.55 1.05 14.24
N CYS A 553 -0.81 2.35 14.42
CA CYS A 553 -0.11 3.38 13.66
C CYS A 553 1.34 3.55 14.14
N ALA A 554 1.60 3.45 15.44
CA ALA A 554 2.95 3.55 15.99
C ALA A 554 3.87 2.45 15.48
N ASP A 555 3.35 1.23 15.32
CA ASP A 555 4.11 0.07 14.82
C ASP A 555 4.65 0.25 13.39
N THR A 556 4.11 1.21 12.61
CA THR A 556 4.55 1.44 11.21
C THR A 556 5.67 2.46 11.07
N VAL A 557 5.81 3.32 12.07
CA VAL A 557 6.76 4.44 12.05
C VAL A 557 8.21 3.96 11.91
N PRO A 558 8.70 2.91 12.59
CA PRO A 558 10.08 2.45 12.45
C PRO A 558 10.44 2.10 10.99
N VAL A 559 9.55 1.39 10.29
CA VAL A 559 9.74 0.99 8.88
C VAL A 559 9.83 2.22 7.98
N LEU A 560 8.94 3.20 8.18
CA LEU A 560 8.92 4.41 7.38
C LEU A 560 10.07 5.36 7.70
N LEU A 561 10.57 5.38 8.94
CA LEU A 561 11.77 6.13 9.32
C LEU A 561 13.03 5.54 8.69
N GLU A 562 13.17 4.20 8.67
CA GLU A 562 14.29 3.55 7.97
C GLU A 562 14.27 3.89 6.48
N LEU A 563 13.10 3.80 5.83
CA LEU A 563 12.93 4.22 4.45
C LEU A 563 13.27 5.71 4.26
N PHE A 564 12.74 6.59 5.11
CA PHE A 564 13.01 8.03 5.07
C PHE A 564 14.51 8.32 5.03
N PHE A 565 15.29 7.78 5.97
CA PHE A 565 16.73 8.02 6.01
C PHE A 565 17.46 7.37 4.82
N SER A 566 16.98 6.22 4.33
CA SER A 566 17.56 5.58 3.14
C SER A 566 17.41 6.44 1.88
N VAL A 567 16.27 7.12 1.71
CA VAL A 567 16.01 8.03 0.58
C VAL A 567 16.75 9.35 0.75
N VAL A 568 16.72 9.93 1.96
CA VAL A 568 17.42 11.19 2.28
C VAL A 568 18.93 11.05 2.07
N ALA A 569 19.51 9.88 2.34
CA ALA A 569 20.91 9.60 2.07
C ALA A 569 21.33 9.80 0.59
N GLU A 570 20.39 9.75 -0.35
CA GLU A 570 20.67 9.89 -1.78
C GLU A 570 20.86 11.36 -2.21
N PHE A 571 20.28 12.32 -1.48
CA PHE A 571 20.26 13.73 -1.89
C PHE A 571 20.67 14.74 -0.80
N ALA A 572 20.77 14.33 0.47
CA ALA A 572 21.05 15.26 1.56
C ALA A 572 22.47 15.85 1.49
N ASP A 573 22.55 17.16 1.63
CA ASP A 573 23.80 17.89 1.76
C ASP A 573 24.23 18.00 3.23
N GLY A 574 25.45 18.48 3.47
CA GLY A 574 25.99 18.65 4.83
C GLY A 574 25.08 19.47 5.76
N PRO A 575 24.55 20.64 5.35
CA PRO A 575 23.59 21.40 6.14
C PRO A 575 22.33 20.62 6.53
N LEU A 576 21.70 19.91 5.59
CA LEU A 576 20.51 19.11 5.89
C LEU A 576 20.84 17.94 6.83
N ILE A 577 21.98 17.26 6.62
CA ILE A 577 22.46 16.20 7.53
C ILE A 577 22.66 16.74 8.95
N ASN A 578 23.29 17.91 9.08
CA ASN A 578 23.50 18.54 10.38
C ASN A 578 22.18 18.85 11.08
N GLN A 579 21.23 19.45 10.36
CA GLN A 579 19.90 19.74 10.91
C GLN A 579 19.18 18.47 11.36
N LEU A 580 19.21 17.41 10.56
CA LEU A 580 18.61 16.12 10.90
C LEU A 580 19.23 15.49 12.15
N VAL A 581 20.55 15.55 12.33
CA VAL A 581 21.21 15.05 13.55
C VAL A 581 20.76 15.85 14.78
N VAL A 582 20.73 17.18 14.70
CA VAL A 582 20.25 18.02 15.81
C VAL A 582 18.81 17.66 16.17
N LEU A 583 17.93 17.57 15.17
CA LEU A 583 16.52 17.24 15.39
C LEU A 583 16.32 15.81 15.90
N LEU A 584 17.14 14.85 15.46
CA LEU A 584 17.13 13.48 15.97
C LEU A 584 17.42 13.45 17.47
N LEU A 585 18.44 14.18 17.91
CA LEU A 585 18.80 14.28 19.33
C LEU A 585 17.68 14.97 20.13
N GLN A 586 17.16 16.10 19.65
CA GLN A 586 16.08 16.84 20.33
C GLN A 586 14.78 16.04 20.41
N ARG A 587 14.39 15.38 19.32
CA ARG A 587 13.13 14.63 19.23
C ARG A 587 13.17 13.31 19.98
N SER A 588 14.35 12.77 20.28
CA SER A 588 14.49 11.56 21.09
C SER A 588 13.84 11.67 22.49
N ASP A 589 13.72 12.88 23.05
CA ASP A 589 12.99 13.18 24.30
C ASP A 589 11.50 13.41 24.11
N GLN A 590 11.08 13.79 22.90
CA GLN A 590 9.78 14.39 22.64
C GLN A 590 8.88 13.47 21.82
N LEU A 591 9.04 12.17 22.00
CA LEU A 591 8.19 11.14 21.38
C LEU A 591 6.87 11.01 22.14
N TYR A 592 5.84 10.60 21.41
CA TYR A 592 4.54 10.29 22.00
C TYR A 592 4.65 9.08 22.95
N ASP A 593 3.95 9.11 24.08
CA ASP A 593 4.21 8.23 25.22
C ASP A 593 3.60 6.82 25.05
N ILE A 594 4.22 6.04 24.17
CA ILE A 594 3.93 4.62 23.94
C ILE A 594 5.25 3.86 24.19
N PRO A 595 5.34 2.96 25.20
CA PRO A 595 6.61 2.36 25.60
C PRO A 595 7.37 1.66 24.46
N ALA A 596 6.76 0.67 23.79
CA ALA A 596 7.42 -0.09 22.71
C ALA A 596 7.84 0.80 21.52
N PHE A 597 7.01 1.80 21.20
CA PHE A 597 7.28 2.76 20.13
C PHE A 597 8.55 3.58 20.39
N LYS A 598 8.80 4.01 21.64
CA LYS A 598 10.00 4.77 21.98
C LYS A 598 11.26 3.95 21.74
N ASP A 599 11.26 2.71 22.21
CA ASP A 599 12.41 1.79 22.09
C ASP A 599 12.71 1.49 20.61
N ASP A 600 11.68 1.22 19.82
CA ASP A 600 11.81 0.96 18.38
C ASP A 600 12.32 2.19 17.62
N VAL A 601 11.79 3.39 17.92
CA VAL A 601 12.27 4.64 17.31
C VAL A 601 13.71 4.93 17.72
N HIS A 602 14.06 4.80 19.01
CA HIS A 602 15.44 4.99 19.46
C HIS A 602 16.41 4.04 18.78
N ARG A 603 16.02 2.77 18.57
CA ARG A 603 16.79 1.80 17.79
C ARG A 603 17.03 2.31 16.37
N VAL A 604 15.98 2.71 15.65
CA VAL A 604 16.10 3.23 14.28
C VAL A 604 16.97 4.48 14.24
N LEU A 605 16.64 5.51 15.04
CA LEU A 605 17.40 6.75 15.08
C LEU A 605 18.89 6.52 15.39
N SER A 606 19.21 5.60 16.30
CA SER A 606 20.59 5.27 16.64
C SER A 606 21.37 4.65 15.48
N SER A 607 20.73 3.77 14.69
CA SER A 607 21.31 3.19 13.48
C SER A 607 21.50 4.24 12.39
N GLN A 608 20.52 5.12 12.22
CA GLN A 608 20.55 6.16 11.19
C GLN A 608 21.58 7.26 11.50
N LEU A 609 21.81 7.58 12.78
CA LEU A 609 22.91 8.46 13.19
C LEU A 609 24.26 7.97 12.66
N VAL A 610 24.54 6.68 12.76
CA VAL A 610 25.79 6.09 12.23
C VAL A 610 25.89 6.26 10.72
N MET A 611 24.78 6.09 10.01
CA MET A 611 24.72 6.28 8.56
C MET A 611 25.02 7.74 8.20
N LEU A 612 24.40 8.70 8.88
CA LEU A 612 24.63 10.14 8.66
C LEU A 612 26.09 10.54 8.94
N CYS A 613 26.69 10.02 10.03
CA CYS A 613 28.11 10.24 10.33
C CYS A 613 29.03 9.67 9.25
N LYS A 614 28.67 8.57 8.59
CA LYS A 614 29.45 8.02 7.47
C LYS A 614 29.37 8.89 6.22
N LEU A 615 28.20 9.47 5.94
CA LEU A 615 28.00 10.36 4.80
C LEU A 615 28.70 11.71 5.00
N HIS A 616 28.64 12.27 6.22
CA HIS A 616 29.22 13.57 6.55
C HIS A 616 30.03 13.54 7.86
N PRO A 617 31.23 12.94 7.90
CA PRO A 617 32.04 12.83 9.12
C PRO A 617 32.35 14.17 9.82
N ALA A 618 32.40 15.26 9.05
CA ALA A 618 32.63 16.61 9.57
C ALA A 618 31.54 17.06 10.57
N LEU A 619 30.36 16.43 10.57
CA LEU A 619 29.27 16.75 11.48
C LEU A 619 29.69 16.68 12.95
N ILE A 620 30.63 15.79 13.31
CA ILE A 620 31.08 15.63 14.70
C ILE A 620 31.83 16.89 15.20
N VAL A 621 32.51 17.60 14.29
CA VAL A 621 33.17 18.88 14.60
C VAL A 621 32.17 20.03 14.53
N GLU A 622 31.31 20.04 13.51
CA GLU A 622 30.33 21.10 13.26
C GLU A 622 29.25 21.19 14.35
N LEU A 623 28.78 20.05 14.86
CA LEU A 623 27.76 19.94 15.92
C LEU A 623 28.37 19.64 17.29
N SER A 624 29.62 20.06 17.50
CA SER A 624 30.36 19.72 18.71
C SER A 624 29.65 20.16 19.99
N LYS A 625 28.95 21.30 19.97
CA LYS A 625 28.21 21.81 21.13
C LYS A 625 27.05 20.91 21.51
N GLU A 626 26.20 20.58 20.54
CA GLU A 626 25.00 19.77 20.72
C GLU A 626 25.35 18.33 21.13
N LEU A 627 26.41 17.78 20.53
CA LEU A 627 26.92 16.45 20.86
C LEU A 627 27.56 16.40 22.26
N LEU A 628 28.29 17.44 22.67
CA LEU A 628 28.83 17.56 24.04
C LEU A 628 27.69 17.63 25.07
N GLU A 629 26.68 18.45 24.83
CA GLU A 629 25.53 18.59 25.73
C GLU A 629 24.76 17.27 25.88
N PHE A 630 24.50 16.59 24.76
CA PHE A 630 23.80 15.31 24.76
C PHE A 630 24.61 14.20 25.44
N SER A 631 25.90 14.07 25.10
CA SER A 631 26.77 13.02 25.65
C SER A 631 27.18 13.27 27.11
N GLY A 632 27.13 14.51 27.60
CA GLY A 632 27.38 14.85 29.00
C GLY A 632 26.20 14.58 29.95
N THR A 633 25.01 14.30 29.42
CA THR A 633 23.79 14.14 30.23
C THR A 633 23.55 12.66 30.58
N VAL A 634 23.80 12.27 31.83
CA VAL A 634 23.76 10.86 32.29
C VAL A 634 22.37 10.21 32.18
N SER A 635 21.29 10.99 32.27
CA SER A 635 19.92 10.44 32.09
C SER A 635 19.68 9.90 30.67
N ASN A 636 20.45 10.34 29.67
CA ASN A 636 20.35 9.82 28.30
C ASN A 636 20.82 8.35 28.22
N ILE A 637 21.68 7.90 29.13
CA ILE A 637 22.14 6.50 29.18
C ILE A 637 20.99 5.58 29.58
N GLN A 638 20.12 6.04 30.48
CA GLN A 638 19.00 5.25 31.00
C GLN A 638 17.80 5.29 30.06
N ASN A 639 17.46 6.49 29.54
CA ASN A 639 16.22 6.69 28.80
C ASN A 639 16.39 6.51 27.28
N LYS A 640 17.62 6.52 26.77
CA LYS A 640 17.94 6.55 25.33
C LYS A 640 19.24 5.81 25.01
N GLU A 641 19.46 4.69 25.69
CA GLU A 641 20.72 3.94 25.67
C GLU A 641 21.26 3.73 24.25
N ALA A 642 20.39 3.32 23.31
CA ALA A 642 20.76 3.08 21.92
C ALA A 642 21.33 4.33 21.24
N VAL A 643 20.65 5.48 21.36
CA VAL A 643 21.10 6.76 20.77
C VAL A 643 22.38 7.24 21.43
N PHE A 644 22.43 7.22 22.77
CA PHE A 644 23.61 7.59 23.55
C PHE A 644 24.85 6.80 23.13
N THR A 645 24.73 5.48 23.07
CA THR A 645 25.82 4.57 22.70
C THR A 645 26.38 4.90 21.32
N HIS A 646 25.51 5.19 20.34
CA HIS A 646 25.96 5.52 18.99
C HIS A 646 26.53 6.95 18.86
N VAL A 647 26.04 7.92 19.64
CA VAL A 647 26.66 9.26 19.74
C VAL A 647 28.09 9.15 20.27
N VAL A 648 28.28 8.45 21.40
CA VAL A 648 29.61 8.24 22.00
C VAL A 648 30.54 7.49 21.05
N TRP A 649 30.02 6.45 20.39
CA TRP A 649 30.77 5.72 19.37
C TRP A 649 31.20 6.64 18.22
N ALA A 650 30.30 7.47 17.70
CA ALA A 650 30.58 8.37 16.58
C ALA A 650 31.61 9.46 16.95
N ILE A 651 31.55 10.00 18.17
CA ILE A 651 32.58 10.91 18.70
C ILE A 651 33.93 10.20 18.72
N GLY A 652 34.00 9.00 19.29
CA GLY A 652 35.21 8.20 19.34
C GLY A 652 35.75 7.86 17.95
N GLU A 653 34.88 7.62 16.96
CA GLU A 653 35.26 7.26 15.60
C GLU A 653 35.77 8.45 14.79
N TYR A 654 34.98 9.53 14.70
CA TYR A 654 35.20 10.58 13.70
C TYR A 654 35.86 11.85 14.25
N MET A 655 36.01 12.03 15.57
CA MET A 655 36.70 13.19 16.15
C MET A 655 38.22 13.10 15.90
N SER A 656 38.64 13.43 14.68
CA SER A 656 40.02 13.34 14.22
C SER A 656 40.29 14.32 13.07
N VAL A 657 41.53 14.83 13.02
CA VAL A 657 42.04 15.68 11.93
C VAL A 657 42.00 14.97 10.57
N SER A 658 42.01 13.62 10.58
CA SER A 658 41.91 12.81 9.35
C SER A 658 40.56 12.94 8.64
N TYR A 659 39.49 13.25 9.38
CA TYR A 659 38.13 13.40 8.83
C TYR A 659 37.76 14.86 8.60
N ASP A 660 38.19 15.77 9.50
CA ASP A 660 37.99 17.21 9.34
C ASP A 660 39.21 17.99 9.84
N LYS A 661 39.79 18.83 8.97
CA LYS A 661 40.97 19.66 9.28
C LYS A 661 40.72 20.71 10.35
N ARG A 662 39.46 21.06 10.62
CA ARG A 662 39.06 22.00 11.67
C ARG A 662 39.09 21.38 13.07
N CYS A 663 39.22 20.05 13.17
CA CYS A 663 39.34 19.35 14.45
C CYS A 663 40.58 19.83 15.21
N THR A 664 40.40 20.40 16.40
CA THR A 664 41.52 20.88 17.24
C THR A 664 41.76 19.97 18.45
N VAL A 665 42.95 20.07 19.03
CA VAL A 665 43.30 19.32 20.26
C VAL A 665 42.41 19.76 21.43
N GLU A 666 42.04 21.04 21.50
CA GLU A 666 41.13 21.56 22.52
C GLU A 666 39.74 20.93 22.41
N GLN A 667 39.23 20.70 21.20
CA GLN A 667 37.96 20.01 21.00
C GLN A 667 38.02 18.55 21.45
N ILE A 668 39.10 17.83 21.10
CA ILE A 668 39.35 16.45 21.55
C ILE A 668 39.36 16.39 23.08
N ASN A 669 40.08 17.31 23.73
CA ASN A 669 40.17 17.37 25.19
C ASN A 669 38.81 17.65 25.84
N ARG A 670 37.98 18.54 25.28
CA ARG A 670 36.62 18.80 25.80
C ARG A 670 35.72 17.57 25.74
N PHE A 671 35.68 16.88 24.60
CA PHE A 671 34.91 15.63 24.50
C PHE A 671 35.43 14.57 25.46
N PHE A 672 36.75 14.46 25.59
CA PHE A 672 37.36 13.55 26.54
C PHE A 672 36.91 13.83 27.98
N GLU A 673 37.01 15.07 28.43
CA GLU A 673 36.64 15.47 29.79
C GLU A 673 35.17 15.20 30.10
N THR A 674 34.28 15.52 29.15
CA THR A 674 32.84 15.24 29.28
C THR A 674 32.57 13.74 29.39
N LEU A 675 33.11 12.93 28.48
CA LEU A 675 32.91 11.48 28.50
C LEU A 675 33.56 10.81 29.71
N GLU A 676 34.69 11.35 30.19
CA GLU A 676 35.38 10.88 31.38
C GLU A 676 34.53 11.12 32.64
N ALA A 677 33.93 12.32 32.76
CA ALA A 677 33.02 12.63 33.85
C ALA A 677 31.80 11.71 33.86
N VAL A 678 31.24 11.42 32.69
CA VAL A 678 30.09 10.51 32.53
C VAL A 678 30.47 9.07 32.89
N LEU A 679 31.59 8.56 32.36
CA LEU A 679 32.06 7.21 32.71
C LEU A 679 32.34 7.11 34.21
N PHE A 680 32.94 8.14 34.82
CA PHE A 680 33.14 8.20 36.26
C PHE A 680 31.81 8.10 37.00
N GLU A 681 30.80 8.92 36.66
CA GLU A 681 29.50 8.90 37.34
C GLU A 681 28.79 7.54 37.24
N VAL A 682 28.82 6.92 36.06
CA VAL A 682 28.22 5.60 35.80
C VAL A 682 28.93 4.48 36.55
N THR A 683 30.24 4.62 36.80
CA THR A 683 31.06 3.61 37.50
C THR A 683 31.30 3.93 38.99
N GLN A 684 30.72 5.00 39.52
CA GLN A 684 30.76 5.30 40.95
C GLN A 684 29.80 4.39 41.72
N VAL A 685 30.33 3.66 42.71
CA VAL A 685 29.53 2.85 43.63
C VAL A 685 29.00 3.75 44.76
N ARG A 686 27.74 4.19 44.68
CA ARG A 686 27.08 4.91 45.80
C ARG A 686 26.38 3.94 46.75
N PRO A 687 26.60 4.03 48.09
CA PRO A 687 26.04 3.09 49.07
C PRO A 687 24.56 3.31 49.46
N LEU A 688 23.75 4.01 48.67
CA LEU A 688 22.34 4.29 48.97
C LEU A 688 21.40 3.69 47.90
N ALA A 689 20.20 3.31 48.36
CA ALA A 689 19.23 2.43 47.70
C ALA A 689 18.96 2.75 46.21
N SER A 690 18.90 1.66 45.42
CA SER A 690 18.81 1.56 43.95
C SER A 690 19.97 2.16 43.17
N ILE A 691 21.03 1.36 42.96
CA ILE A 691 22.02 1.64 41.92
C ILE A 691 21.32 1.46 40.56
N PRO A 692 21.32 2.48 39.68
CA PRO A 692 20.81 2.29 38.33
C PRO A 692 21.70 1.29 37.59
N SER A 693 21.10 0.24 37.02
CA SER A 693 21.80 -0.68 36.13
C SER A 693 21.98 0.00 34.78
N TYR A 694 23.20 -0.02 34.25
CA TYR A 694 23.51 0.49 32.92
C TYR A 694 23.90 -0.67 32.02
N ALA A 695 23.68 -0.58 30.71
CA ALA A 695 24.07 -1.66 29.82
C ALA A 695 25.59 -1.81 29.74
N PRO A 696 26.15 -3.03 29.82
CA PRO A 696 27.59 -3.29 29.64
C PRO A 696 28.15 -2.67 28.37
N ARG A 697 27.36 -2.74 27.28
CA ARG A 697 27.68 -2.15 25.98
C ARG A 697 27.93 -0.64 26.05
N ALA A 698 27.14 0.11 26.82
CA ALA A 698 27.32 1.55 26.97
C ALA A 698 28.66 1.88 27.66
N ILE A 699 29.01 1.10 28.69
CA ILE A 699 30.28 1.22 29.42
C ILE A 699 31.47 0.88 28.51
N THR A 700 31.40 -0.22 27.76
CA THR A 700 32.48 -0.64 26.85
C THR A 700 32.70 0.35 25.71
N VAL A 701 31.63 0.95 25.19
CA VAL A 701 31.71 2.00 24.16
C VAL A 701 32.30 3.29 24.72
N LEU A 702 31.91 3.73 25.93
CA LEU A 702 32.53 4.88 26.60
C LEU A 702 34.04 4.68 26.81
N MET A 703 34.45 3.53 27.35
CA MET A 703 35.87 3.19 27.52
C MET A 703 36.62 3.21 26.18
N THR A 704 36.01 2.64 25.14
CA THR A 704 36.61 2.61 23.80
C THR A 704 36.75 4.02 23.21
N ALA A 705 35.72 4.86 23.32
CA ALA A 705 35.74 6.23 22.81
C ALA A 705 36.82 7.08 23.51
N LEU A 706 36.90 7.02 24.84
CA LEU A 706 37.96 7.69 25.61
C LEU A 706 39.35 7.24 25.18
N THR A 707 39.54 5.93 24.98
CA THR A 707 40.81 5.37 24.52
C THR A 707 41.18 5.87 23.12
N LYS A 708 40.21 5.96 22.19
CA LYS A 708 40.43 6.51 20.84
C LYS A 708 40.81 7.99 20.89
N LEU A 709 40.15 8.80 21.71
CA LEU A 709 40.48 10.21 21.89
C LEU A 709 41.88 10.39 22.49
N ALA A 710 42.25 9.58 23.50
CA ALA A 710 43.59 9.61 24.09
C ALA A 710 44.70 9.16 23.14
N ALA A 711 44.42 8.21 22.23
CA ALA A 711 45.37 7.85 21.18
C ALA A 711 45.62 8.99 20.18
N ARG A 712 44.70 9.94 20.07
CA ARG A 712 44.81 11.15 19.22
C ARG A 712 45.42 12.35 19.95
N SER A 713 45.38 12.35 21.29
CA SER A 713 45.96 13.38 22.17
C SER A 713 46.72 12.70 23.33
N GLN A 714 48.03 12.51 23.15
CA GLN A 714 48.85 11.64 24.00
C GLN A 714 48.88 12.06 25.48
N ASP A 715 48.66 13.35 25.78
CA ASP A 715 48.60 13.89 27.14
C ASP A 715 47.46 13.28 27.97
N LEU A 716 46.45 12.69 27.32
CA LEU A 716 45.29 12.08 27.97
C LEU A 716 45.51 10.59 28.33
N ILE A 717 46.53 9.94 27.78
CA ILE A 717 46.79 8.49 27.97
C ILE A 717 46.89 8.09 29.46
N PRO A 718 47.61 8.83 30.33
CA PRO A 718 47.70 8.47 31.75
C PRO A 718 46.33 8.48 32.45
N ARG A 719 45.44 9.40 32.07
CA ARG A 719 44.09 9.53 32.65
C ARG A 719 43.23 8.31 32.32
N VAL A 720 43.15 7.92 31.04
CA VAL A 720 42.40 6.72 30.62
C VAL A 720 42.96 5.46 31.26
N SER A 721 44.29 5.34 31.30
CA SER A 721 44.96 4.16 31.87
C SER A 721 44.59 3.99 33.35
N LEU A 722 44.47 5.09 34.10
CA LEU A 722 44.02 5.03 35.49
C LEU A 722 42.57 4.53 35.60
N PHE A 723 41.67 4.98 34.72
CA PHE A 723 40.28 4.54 34.69
C PHE A 723 40.14 3.05 34.36
N LEU A 724 40.78 2.60 33.28
CA LEU A 724 40.73 1.20 32.86
C LEU A 724 41.29 0.25 33.93
N ALA A 725 42.36 0.66 34.64
CA ALA A 725 42.91 -0.13 35.75
C ALA A 725 41.91 -0.29 36.92
N LYS A 726 41.09 0.73 37.18
CA LYS A 726 40.08 0.73 38.26
C LYS A 726 38.84 -0.08 37.93
N MET A 727 38.62 -0.47 36.67
CA MET A 727 37.44 -1.26 36.26
C MET A 727 37.38 -2.63 36.95
N ARG A 728 38.54 -3.25 37.23
CA ARG A 728 38.58 -4.49 38.01
C ARG A 728 38.04 -4.29 39.43
N THR A 729 38.41 -3.20 40.09
CA THR A 729 37.94 -2.87 41.44
C THR A 729 36.44 -2.55 41.44
N PHE A 730 35.96 -1.84 40.42
CA PHE A 730 34.53 -1.55 40.23
C PHE A 730 33.70 -2.84 40.12
N LEU A 731 34.09 -3.78 39.25
CA LEU A 731 33.33 -5.01 39.00
C LEU A 731 33.40 -6.05 40.13
N GLN A 732 34.42 -5.93 41.01
CA GLN A 732 34.56 -6.74 42.23
C GLN A 732 33.78 -6.17 43.42
N SER A 733 33.16 -4.99 43.29
CA SER A 733 32.36 -4.40 44.35
C SER A 733 31.08 -5.22 44.62
N PRO A 734 30.74 -5.53 45.88
CA PRO A 734 29.55 -6.32 46.22
C PRO A 734 28.25 -5.78 45.62
N ALA A 735 28.16 -4.45 45.49
CA ALA A 735 26.99 -3.77 44.95
C ALA A 735 26.86 -3.88 43.41
N VAL A 736 27.96 -4.19 42.72
CA VAL A 736 28.01 -4.36 41.26
C VAL A 736 27.79 -5.84 40.90
N THR A 737 28.31 -6.77 41.73
CA THR A 737 28.07 -8.21 41.61
C THR A 737 26.59 -8.58 41.72
N SER A 738 25.79 -7.77 42.43
CA SER A 738 24.33 -7.96 42.52
C SER A 738 23.55 -7.45 41.30
N VAL A 739 24.15 -6.58 40.48
CA VAL A 739 23.48 -5.91 39.34
C VAL A 739 23.84 -6.57 38.01
N TYR A 740 25.09 -7.00 37.84
CA TYR A 740 25.59 -7.56 36.58
C TYR A 740 25.85 -9.07 36.68
N CYS A 741 25.49 -9.82 35.64
CA CYS A 741 25.82 -11.24 35.57
C CYS A 741 27.34 -11.45 35.38
N GLU A 742 27.83 -12.69 35.49
CA GLU A 742 29.26 -12.99 35.28
C GLU A 742 29.70 -12.64 33.84
N GLU A 743 28.86 -12.93 32.84
CA GLU A 743 29.15 -12.66 31.42
C GLU A 743 29.32 -11.16 31.15
N ASP A 744 28.42 -10.31 31.66
CA ASP A 744 28.50 -8.86 31.55
C ASP A 744 29.79 -8.30 32.17
N ARG A 745 30.16 -8.82 33.35
CA ARG A 745 31.38 -8.42 34.05
C ARG A 745 32.63 -8.84 33.28
N GLU A 746 32.61 -10.04 32.71
CA GLU A 746 33.69 -10.54 31.86
C GLU A 746 33.85 -9.71 30.58
N GLU A 747 32.74 -9.30 29.94
CA GLU A 747 32.78 -8.43 28.76
C GLU A 747 33.48 -7.10 29.07
N ILE A 748 33.08 -6.43 30.16
CA ILE A 748 33.66 -5.15 30.55
C ILE A 748 35.14 -5.32 30.95
N LEU A 749 35.49 -6.35 31.72
CA LEU A 749 36.88 -6.62 32.13
C LEU A 749 37.79 -6.93 30.94
N THR A 750 37.32 -7.81 30.04
CA THR A 750 38.05 -8.20 28.84
C THR A 750 38.32 -6.97 28.01
N ARG A 751 37.28 -6.15 27.78
CA ARG A 751 37.44 -4.92 26.99
C ARG A 751 38.39 -3.92 27.65
N ALA A 752 38.29 -3.71 28.96
CA ALA A 752 39.20 -2.81 29.67
C ALA A 752 40.66 -3.28 29.59
N THR A 753 40.90 -4.59 29.66
CA THR A 753 42.23 -5.20 29.57
C THR A 753 42.80 -5.05 28.16
N GLU A 754 42.00 -5.29 27.11
CA GLU A 754 42.40 -5.09 25.72
C GLU A 754 42.81 -3.63 25.44
N LEU A 755 41.99 -2.67 25.88
CA LEU A 755 42.26 -1.24 25.70
C LEU A 755 43.51 -0.79 26.48
N MET A 756 43.68 -1.30 27.70
CA MET A 756 44.89 -1.07 28.51
C MET A 756 46.16 -1.56 27.82
N ASN A 757 46.11 -2.76 27.22
CA ASN A 757 47.24 -3.33 26.51
C ASN A 757 47.59 -2.55 25.24
N LEU A 758 46.60 -2.03 24.51
CA LEU A 758 46.84 -1.15 23.37
C LEU A 758 47.55 0.16 23.79
N LEU A 759 47.12 0.79 24.89
CA LEU A 759 47.70 2.05 25.35
C LEU A 759 49.17 1.94 25.78
N LYS A 760 49.66 0.73 26.10
CA LYS A 760 51.10 0.49 26.33
C LYS A 760 51.95 0.73 25.07
N MET A 761 51.34 0.72 23.89
CA MET A 761 51.99 1.01 22.61
C MET A 761 51.26 2.16 21.89
N PRO A 762 51.45 3.43 22.30
CA PRO A 762 50.67 4.57 21.80
C PRO A 762 50.70 4.74 20.28
N SER A 763 51.85 4.50 19.64
CA SER A 763 52.00 4.56 18.18
C SER A 763 51.17 3.49 17.45
N VAL A 764 51.10 2.27 18.00
CA VAL A 764 50.29 1.18 17.48
C VAL A 764 48.81 1.47 17.73
N ALA A 765 48.46 1.97 18.92
CA ALA A 765 47.08 2.36 19.24
C ALA A 765 46.56 3.44 18.28
N GLN A 766 47.36 4.47 17.98
CA GLN A 766 47.00 5.51 17.03
C GLN A 766 46.74 4.94 15.63
N PHE A 767 47.56 3.99 15.17
CA PHE A 767 47.37 3.31 13.88
C PHE A 767 46.12 2.41 13.85
N VAL A 768 45.91 1.62 14.92
CA VAL A 768 44.73 0.72 15.05
C VAL A 768 43.43 1.53 15.10
N PHE A 769 43.42 2.69 15.77
CA PHE A 769 42.23 3.54 15.91
C PHE A 769 42.06 4.57 14.79
N THR A 770 43.01 4.67 13.86
CA THR A 770 42.97 5.62 12.75
C THR A 770 43.42 4.94 11.44
N PRO A 771 42.69 3.93 10.94
CA PRO A 771 43.02 3.29 9.67
C PRO A 771 42.91 4.31 8.51
N SER A 772 43.78 4.21 7.51
CA SER A 772 43.77 5.13 6.35
C SER A 772 42.48 5.00 5.53
N VAL A 773 42.01 6.11 4.95
CA VAL A 773 40.78 6.19 4.15
C VAL A 773 40.82 5.27 2.91
N ASP A 774 42.00 4.85 2.46
CA ASP A 774 42.16 3.90 1.36
C ASP A 774 42.02 2.42 1.78
N ALA A 775 42.30 2.09 3.05
CA ALA A 775 42.14 0.74 3.59
C ALA A 775 40.66 0.36 3.83
N SER A 776 39.81 1.36 4.10
CA SER A 776 38.38 1.19 4.39
C SER A 776 37.50 0.94 3.15
N ARG A 777 38.05 1.05 1.92
CA ARG A 777 37.33 0.73 0.67
C ARG A 777 37.39 -0.75 0.26
N SER A 778 38.20 -1.59 0.92
CA SER A 778 38.25 -3.02 0.60
C SER A 778 37.04 -3.76 1.19
N ARG A 779 36.37 -4.60 0.38
CA ARG A 779 35.09 -5.30 0.68
C ARG A 779 35.11 -6.28 1.87
N PHE A 780 36.16 -6.30 2.69
CA PHE A 780 36.34 -7.27 3.77
C PHE A 780 35.89 -6.80 5.17
N GLN A 781 35.29 -5.62 5.33
CA GLN A 781 34.87 -5.08 6.64
C GLN A 781 33.34 -4.96 6.79
N LYS A 782 32.60 -6.04 6.51
CA LYS A 782 31.17 -6.11 6.88
C LYS A 782 30.94 -6.48 8.36
N GLU A 783 32.00 -6.85 9.08
CA GLU A 783 31.96 -7.32 10.49
C GLU A 783 33.10 -6.68 11.31
N VAL A 784 32.99 -5.39 11.62
CA VAL A 784 34.01 -4.67 12.42
C VAL A 784 33.94 -5.03 13.92
N ASN A 785 32.83 -5.62 14.38
CA ASN A 785 32.71 -6.12 15.75
C ASN A 785 33.52 -7.41 16.01
N ASP A 786 33.83 -8.21 14.98
CA ASP A 786 34.54 -9.49 15.13
C ASP A 786 36.05 -9.42 14.80
N THR A 787 36.47 -8.41 14.04
CA THR A 787 37.86 -8.28 13.57
C THR A 787 38.77 -7.54 14.54
N LEU A 788 38.27 -6.55 15.29
CA LEU A 788 39.04 -5.86 16.32
C LEU A 788 39.38 -6.76 17.53
N PRO A 789 38.47 -7.59 18.08
CA PRO A 789 38.81 -8.58 19.11
C PRO A 789 39.87 -9.57 18.66
N SER A 790 39.86 -9.94 17.37
CA SER A 790 40.84 -10.86 16.78
C SER A 790 42.23 -10.22 16.68
N ALA A 791 42.32 -8.97 16.21
CA ALA A 791 43.57 -8.21 16.18
C ALA A 791 44.11 -7.92 17.60
N LEU A 792 43.22 -7.60 18.54
CA LEU A 792 43.53 -7.39 19.95
C LEU A 792 44.02 -8.66 20.64
N ARG A 793 43.42 -9.82 20.36
CA ARG A 793 43.89 -11.13 20.85
C ARG A 793 45.30 -11.45 20.33
N ILE A 794 45.59 -11.12 19.08
CA ILE A 794 46.92 -11.34 18.48
C ILE A 794 47.97 -10.45 19.17
N VAL A 795 47.69 -9.15 19.33
CA VAL A 795 48.60 -8.22 20.02
C VAL A 795 48.78 -8.58 21.49
N THR A 796 47.70 -9.00 22.17
CA THR A 796 47.77 -9.43 23.58
C THR A 796 48.60 -10.70 23.74
N ARG A 797 48.44 -11.69 22.84
CA ARG A 797 49.29 -12.92 22.81
C ARG A 797 50.75 -12.62 22.50
N LEU A 798 51.06 -11.58 21.73
CA LEU A 798 52.42 -11.16 21.43
C LEU A 798 53.09 -10.40 22.59
N LEU A 799 52.29 -9.82 23.50
CA LEU A 799 52.76 -9.06 24.66
C LEU A 799 52.84 -9.91 25.95
N GLU A 800 52.27 -11.11 25.96
CA GLU A 800 52.46 -12.06 27.06
C GLU A 800 53.86 -12.69 26.98
N PRO A 801 54.66 -12.68 28.07
CA PRO A 801 55.94 -13.38 28.07
C PRO A 801 55.68 -14.88 27.94
N ALA A 802 56.21 -15.50 26.89
CA ALA A 802 56.12 -16.94 26.68
C ALA A 802 56.61 -17.68 27.93
N PRO A 803 55.84 -18.63 28.50
CA PRO A 803 56.33 -19.45 29.58
C PRO A 803 57.39 -20.40 29.02
N GLY A 804 58.66 -20.07 29.30
CA GLY A 804 59.79 -20.97 29.10
C GLY A 804 60.58 -20.75 27.82
N PHE A 805 61.40 -19.70 27.79
CA PHE A 805 62.72 -19.77 27.15
C PHE A 805 63.72 -19.03 28.04
N ALA A 806 64.46 -19.79 28.84
CA ALA A 806 65.66 -19.33 29.51
C ALA A 806 66.80 -19.19 28.49
N SER A 807 67.68 -18.23 28.78
CA SER A 807 68.86 -17.79 28.02
C SER A 807 69.68 -18.88 27.33
N GLY A 808 70.03 -18.60 26.08
CA GLY A 808 71.27 -18.99 25.40
C GLY A 808 71.83 -17.78 24.69
#